data_AF-A0A1G0H9G1-F1
#
_entry.id   AF-A0A1G0H9G1-F1
#
_cell.length_a   1.000
_cell.length_b   1.000
_cell.length_c   1.000
_cell.angle_alpha   90.00
_cell.angle_beta   90.00
_cell.angle_gamma   90.00
#
_symmetry.space_group_name_H-M   'P 1'
#
loop_
_entity.id
_entity.type
_entity.pdbx_description
1 polymer ?
#
loop_
_entity_poly.entity_id
_entity_poly.type
_entity_poly.pdbx_seq_one_letter_code
_entity_poly.pdbx_strand_id
1 'polypeptide(L)'
;MNKRINQHLIYFLIAALFLLAWHMQATVLLNADVAWLIEASKRMLAGGSYTKDFFENNPPWILYFYAPAVLLSKFFTINLAYSLRTYILILAFIALLLSKHFLKTIFSKNQQDSALYPFLLLTLAMLFLIFPVSDFGQREHVLFMLSTPYFLMITQRIQQNNVNPYLAGLTGTIAGSAFILKPYFFAPLLLVESYYLLRKKNILAWIRPEVMAILALSLSYTFLILIRHADYLFIVLPHVIHWCYLGTQRPWWVLINNLWVFWYVLILLFCLINDSRNQQHWPFTAVMLLALSGFLCAYLYQGVDYFYRIFPVAAMELLIVTTLFSVLVITHKKTWKSYLAISIFLVLFFTFFEFYPAVLGYQLILHPHKLFITVFCIFTSLLYLIHSKLYLYSAEVTTPNLITPIKALIFSSLGGCLFFYSTAFFMNWSIFHAFGTVLLMIGIFSLSLSHTLKNRVDTFILTSFGMLIFLLQAFEVYTRYENARDYKDNYQPFIRFLATQATHHSVYFFTTELINTSLVMATQNPIDSASRFSGFWLLPGLIKYRYFYPGHTLDQQQIKDMHFFISMIHEDFLLKKPNLVFIDNNKKKFEFFYYTRDDLINNSISFLPFDYLHYFSASQLGPSLQGYRYLTTLKQSLEVAINPLRYQLHLNYLTFPHDHEIRTNIIYLYIQNNTLKMALKDGSGNIQRIPVIANKNYHGKKNLFSIMQRLSSPGSTLSFHERQTLLGLIAQQKLIFPFYNYTVYKRES
;
A
#
# COMPACT_ATOMS: atom_id res chain seq x y z
N MET A 1 10.83 -1.03 -41.54
CA MET A 1 9.70 -1.77 -40.91
C MET A 1 9.86 -2.01 -39.39
N ASN A 2 11.06 -2.21 -38.83
CA ASN A 2 11.24 -2.63 -37.41
C ASN A 2 10.83 -1.65 -36.28
N LYS A 3 10.78 -0.32 -36.49
CA LYS A 3 10.41 0.62 -35.40
C LYS A 3 8.92 0.61 -35.01
N ARG A 4 8.01 0.20 -35.92
CA ARG A 4 6.55 0.20 -35.65
C ARG A 4 6.14 -0.96 -34.74
N ILE A 5 6.77 -2.13 -34.89
CA ILE A 5 6.44 -3.36 -34.16
C ILE A 5 6.58 -3.17 -32.62
N ASN A 6 7.59 -2.43 -32.17
CA ASN A 6 7.84 -2.19 -30.73
C ASN A 6 6.79 -1.29 -30.06
N GLN A 7 6.24 -0.31 -30.78
CA GLN A 7 5.23 0.60 -30.20
C GLN A 7 3.90 -0.12 -30.01
N HIS A 8 3.49 -0.94 -30.98
CA HIS A 8 2.28 -1.75 -30.87
C HIS A 8 2.33 -2.69 -29.68
N LEU A 9 3.48 -3.30 -29.42
CA LEU A 9 3.66 -4.19 -28.28
C LEU A 9 3.57 -3.47 -26.93
N ILE A 10 4.12 -2.27 -26.81
CA ILE A 10 4.02 -1.47 -25.58
C ILE A 10 2.57 -1.03 -25.34
N TYR A 11 1.84 -0.64 -26.39
CA TYR A 11 0.41 -0.33 -26.25
C TYR A 11 -0.42 -1.57 -25.91
N PHE A 12 -0.07 -2.74 -26.45
CA PHE A 12 -0.69 -4.01 -26.07
C PHE A 12 -0.44 -4.33 -24.58
N LEU A 13 0.79 -4.16 -24.09
CA LEU A 13 1.11 -4.36 -22.68
C LEU A 13 0.37 -3.38 -21.78
N ILE A 14 0.28 -2.09 -22.17
CA ILE A 14 -0.51 -1.10 -21.43
C ILE A 14 -1.99 -1.51 -21.41
N ALA A 15 -2.56 -1.94 -22.54
CA ALA A 15 -3.93 -2.44 -22.59
C ALA A 15 -4.13 -3.67 -21.69
N ALA A 16 -3.16 -4.60 -21.66
CA ALA A 16 -3.17 -5.74 -20.75
C ALA A 16 -3.12 -5.30 -19.27
N LEU A 17 -2.36 -4.25 -18.94
CA LEU A 17 -2.34 -3.67 -17.59
C LEU A 17 -3.70 -3.08 -17.18
N PHE A 18 -4.45 -2.47 -18.11
CA PHE A 18 -5.81 -2.01 -17.83
C PHE A 18 -6.75 -3.18 -17.50
N LEU A 19 -6.68 -4.26 -18.29
CA LEU A 19 -7.49 -5.45 -18.05
C LEU A 19 -7.12 -6.14 -16.73
N LEU A 20 -5.82 -6.23 -16.43
CA LEU A 20 -5.31 -6.78 -15.18
C LEU A 20 -5.75 -5.93 -13.98
N ALA A 21 -5.63 -4.60 -14.08
CA ALA A 21 -6.10 -3.70 -13.04
C ALA A 21 -7.60 -3.85 -12.80
N TRP A 22 -8.41 -3.93 -13.85
CA TRP A 22 -9.84 -4.19 -13.73
C TRP A 22 -10.12 -5.50 -12.99
N HIS A 23 -9.44 -6.59 -13.38
CA HIS A 23 -9.58 -7.89 -12.73
C HIS A 23 -9.20 -7.83 -11.24
N MET A 24 -8.02 -7.28 -10.92
CA MET A 24 -7.55 -7.13 -9.53
C MET A 24 -8.52 -6.29 -8.69
N GLN A 25 -9.02 -5.18 -9.25
CA GLN A 25 -9.96 -4.34 -8.53
C GLN A 25 -11.31 -5.05 -8.34
N ALA A 26 -11.82 -5.78 -9.33
CA ALA A 26 -13.07 -6.51 -9.22
C ALA A 26 -13.06 -7.58 -8.10
N THR A 27 -11.91 -8.18 -7.83
CA THR A 27 -11.77 -9.26 -6.83
C THR A 27 -11.57 -8.77 -5.40
N VAL A 28 -11.16 -7.51 -5.17
CA VAL A 28 -10.96 -6.95 -3.82
C VAL A 28 -12.11 -6.03 -3.37
N LEU A 29 -12.17 -5.74 -2.06
CA LEU A 29 -13.06 -4.70 -1.53
C LEU A 29 -12.57 -3.31 -1.92
N LEU A 30 -13.50 -2.37 -2.06
CA LEU A 30 -13.14 -0.96 -2.19
C LEU A 30 -12.45 -0.52 -0.89
N ASN A 31 -11.40 0.31 -1.02
CA ASN A 31 -10.74 0.90 0.13
C ASN A 31 -11.76 1.62 1.03
N ALA A 32 -11.62 1.50 2.36
CA ALA A 32 -12.54 2.06 3.34
C ALA A 32 -12.77 3.57 3.20
N ASP A 33 -11.68 4.36 3.04
CA ASP A 33 -11.81 5.80 2.85
C ASP A 33 -12.49 6.11 1.53
N VAL A 34 -12.10 5.42 0.47
CA VAL A 34 -12.62 5.64 -0.88
C VAL A 34 -14.12 5.30 -0.93
N ALA A 35 -14.53 4.21 -0.27
CA ALA A 35 -15.92 3.81 -0.13
C ALA A 35 -16.75 4.83 0.64
N TRP A 36 -16.24 5.34 1.75
CA TRP A 36 -16.92 6.41 2.47
C TRP A 36 -17.02 7.69 1.65
N LEU A 37 -15.93 8.13 1.02
CA LEU A 37 -15.88 9.39 0.29
C LEU A 37 -16.81 9.38 -0.93
N ILE A 38 -16.94 8.26 -1.65
CA ILE A 38 -17.92 8.17 -2.75
C ILE A 38 -19.37 8.13 -2.23
N GLU A 39 -19.63 7.56 -1.05
CA GLU A 39 -20.94 7.64 -0.38
C GLU A 39 -21.27 9.07 0.05
N ALA A 40 -20.33 9.75 0.70
CA ALA A 40 -20.48 11.16 1.08
C ALA A 40 -20.68 12.05 -0.16
N SER A 41 -19.98 11.76 -1.26
CA SER A 41 -20.19 12.44 -2.55
C SER A 41 -21.61 12.24 -3.07
N LYS A 42 -22.16 11.03 -2.95
CA LYS A 42 -23.55 10.72 -3.32
C LYS A 42 -24.54 11.53 -2.51
N ARG A 43 -24.33 11.65 -1.20
CA ARG A 43 -25.17 12.43 -0.28
C ARG A 43 -25.07 13.94 -0.55
N MET A 44 -23.86 14.45 -0.76
CA MET A 44 -23.63 15.85 -1.13
C MET A 44 -24.34 16.22 -2.44
N LEU A 45 -24.23 15.36 -3.48
CA LEU A 45 -24.93 15.58 -4.75
C LEU A 45 -26.46 15.46 -4.65
N ALA A 46 -26.98 14.84 -3.59
CA ALA A 46 -28.41 14.82 -3.30
C ALA A 46 -28.88 16.09 -2.55
N GLY A 47 -27.99 17.07 -2.34
CA GLY A 47 -28.28 18.30 -1.59
C GLY A 47 -27.93 18.22 -0.10
N GLY A 48 -27.26 17.14 0.34
CA GLY A 48 -26.88 16.96 1.74
C GLY A 48 -25.72 17.85 2.20
N SER A 49 -25.60 18.01 3.51
CA SER A 49 -24.62 18.87 4.20
C SER A 49 -23.66 18.09 5.11
N TYR A 50 -22.53 18.72 5.46
CA TYR A 50 -21.42 18.16 6.25
C TYR A 50 -21.76 17.91 7.72
N THR A 51 -22.90 18.38 8.17
CA THR A 51 -23.33 18.25 9.57
C THR A 51 -24.59 17.43 9.73
N LYS A 52 -25.49 17.44 8.74
CA LYS A 52 -26.77 16.73 8.81
C LYS A 52 -26.74 15.36 8.14
N ASP A 53 -26.02 15.22 7.02
CA ASP A 53 -26.14 14.05 6.15
C ASP A 53 -24.88 13.18 6.12
N PHE A 54 -23.71 13.79 6.27
CA PHE A 54 -22.43 13.11 6.40
C PHE A 54 -21.46 13.98 7.19
N PHE A 55 -20.67 13.43 8.10
CA PHE A 55 -19.72 14.14 8.96
C PHE A 55 -18.29 13.68 8.64
N GLU A 56 -17.65 14.42 7.74
CA GLU A 56 -16.45 13.98 7.03
C GLU A 56 -15.25 14.89 7.34
N ASN A 57 -14.11 14.29 7.73
CA ASN A 57 -12.95 15.07 8.14
C ASN A 57 -12.22 15.76 6.96
N ASN A 58 -12.43 15.27 5.74
CA ASN A 58 -11.74 15.79 4.57
C ASN A 58 -12.45 17.00 3.93
N PRO A 59 -11.67 17.96 3.37
CA PRO A 59 -12.24 19.13 2.71
C PRO A 59 -13.15 18.77 1.51
N PRO A 60 -14.13 19.63 1.15
CA PRO A 60 -15.16 19.32 0.14
C PRO A 60 -14.66 18.91 -1.25
N TRP A 61 -13.45 19.33 -1.67
CA TRP A 61 -12.98 19.08 -3.03
C TRP A 61 -12.98 17.60 -3.41
N ILE A 62 -12.64 16.70 -2.48
CA ILE A 62 -12.63 15.26 -2.79
C ILE A 62 -14.04 14.75 -3.14
N LEU A 63 -15.09 15.33 -2.55
CA LEU A 63 -16.47 14.95 -2.83
C LEU A 63 -16.90 15.42 -4.22
N TYR A 64 -16.46 16.61 -4.64
CA TYR A 64 -16.65 17.08 -6.01
C TYR A 64 -15.81 16.29 -7.02
N PHE A 65 -14.59 15.92 -6.65
CA PHE A 65 -13.72 15.10 -7.48
C PHE A 65 -14.33 13.72 -7.78
N TYR A 66 -15.03 13.12 -6.82
CA TYR A 66 -15.75 11.86 -7.01
C TYR A 66 -17.17 12.01 -7.57
N ALA A 67 -17.69 13.23 -7.71
CA ALA A 67 -19.01 13.47 -8.28
C ALA A 67 -19.21 12.83 -9.67
N PRO A 68 -18.25 12.87 -10.62
CA PRO A 68 -18.39 12.19 -11.90
C PRO A 68 -18.65 10.68 -11.77
N ALA A 69 -18.02 10.01 -10.81
CA ALA A 69 -18.26 8.59 -10.55
C ALA A 69 -19.68 8.33 -10.02
N VAL A 70 -20.22 9.22 -9.18
CA VAL A 70 -21.63 9.11 -8.76
C VAL A 70 -22.58 9.32 -9.94
N LEU A 71 -22.30 10.32 -10.80
CA LEU A 71 -23.11 10.59 -11.97
C LEU A 71 -23.10 9.43 -12.96
N LEU A 72 -21.93 8.83 -13.23
CA LEU A 72 -21.81 7.62 -14.04
C LEU A 72 -22.65 6.47 -13.47
N SER A 73 -22.69 6.31 -12.14
CA SER A 73 -23.53 5.29 -11.49
C SER A 73 -25.02 5.56 -11.71
N LYS A 74 -25.45 6.83 -11.63
CA LYS A 74 -26.84 7.23 -11.88
C LYS A 74 -27.26 7.09 -13.34
N PHE A 75 -26.44 7.57 -14.29
CA PHE A 75 -26.76 7.57 -15.72
C PHE A 75 -26.79 6.19 -16.34
N PHE A 76 -25.85 5.31 -15.96
CA PHE A 76 -25.76 3.96 -16.51
C PHE A 76 -26.38 2.89 -15.60
N THR A 77 -26.95 3.28 -14.45
CA THR A 77 -27.52 2.33 -13.45
C THR A 77 -26.53 1.24 -13.04
N ILE A 78 -25.23 1.56 -13.03
CA ILE A 78 -24.16 0.65 -12.60
C ILE A 78 -23.88 0.82 -11.11
N ASN A 79 -23.42 -0.25 -10.45
CA ASN A 79 -23.00 -0.18 -9.05
C ASN A 79 -21.93 0.89 -8.83
N LEU A 80 -22.05 1.63 -7.73
CA LEU A 80 -21.23 2.79 -7.41
C LEU A 80 -19.73 2.47 -7.35
N ALA A 81 -19.36 1.29 -6.85
CA ALA A 81 -17.96 0.87 -6.77
C ALA A 81 -17.37 0.60 -8.17
N TYR A 82 -18.12 -0.04 -9.08
CA TYR A 82 -17.67 -0.22 -10.47
C TYR A 82 -17.57 1.11 -11.20
N SER A 83 -18.52 2.02 -10.97
CA SER A 83 -18.50 3.36 -11.53
C SER A 83 -17.24 4.13 -11.14
N LEU A 84 -16.87 4.10 -9.86
CA LEU A 84 -15.66 4.72 -9.37
C LEU A 84 -14.40 4.11 -9.98
N ARG A 85 -14.32 2.78 -10.06
CA ARG A 85 -13.18 2.09 -10.70
C ARG A 85 -13.02 2.51 -12.16
N THR A 86 -14.13 2.56 -12.91
CA THR A 86 -14.14 3.03 -14.30
C THR A 86 -13.68 4.48 -14.39
N TYR A 87 -14.17 5.37 -13.52
CA TYR A 87 -13.75 6.77 -13.47
C TYR A 87 -12.23 6.91 -13.25
N ILE A 88 -11.66 6.20 -12.27
CA ILE A 88 -10.23 6.24 -11.99
C ILE A 88 -9.40 5.68 -13.16
N LEU A 89 -9.88 4.62 -13.83
CA LEU A 89 -9.22 4.09 -15.04
C LEU A 89 -9.24 5.10 -16.20
N ILE A 90 -10.34 5.84 -16.40
CA ILE A 90 -10.41 6.91 -17.40
C ILE A 90 -9.39 8.01 -17.07
N LEU A 91 -9.28 8.41 -15.80
CA LEU A 91 -8.28 9.38 -15.37
C LEU A 91 -6.84 8.88 -15.60
N ALA A 92 -6.56 7.61 -15.30
CA ALA A 92 -5.27 6.99 -15.57
C ALA A 92 -4.94 7.01 -17.06
N PHE A 93 -5.92 6.71 -17.91
CA PHE A 93 -5.75 6.77 -19.36
C PHE A 93 -5.42 8.19 -19.84
N ILE A 94 -6.15 9.21 -19.38
CA ILE A 94 -5.89 10.62 -19.70
C ILE A 94 -4.48 11.03 -19.23
N ALA A 95 -4.10 10.68 -17.99
CA ALA A 95 -2.78 10.97 -17.44
C ALA A 95 -1.65 10.31 -18.25
N LEU A 96 -1.85 9.07 -18.71
CA LEU A 96 -0.90 8.37 -19.59
C LEU A 96 -0.79 9.01 -20.97
N LEU A 97 -1.89 9.49 -21.55
CA LEU A 97 -1.85 10.20 -22.84
C LEU A 97 -1.04 11.50 -22.76
N LEU A 98 -1.25 12.28 -21.70
CA LEU A 98 -0.46 13.49 -21.44
C LEU A 98 1.00 13.16 -21.16
N SER A 99 1.26 12.16 -20.31
CA SER A 99 2.62 11.71 -20.00
C SER A 99 3.36 11.23 -21.24
N LYS A 100 2.69 10.47 -22.12
CA LYS A 100 3.24 10.04 -23.42
C LYS A 100 3.64 11.23 -24.28
N HIS A 101 2.82 12.28 -24.36
CA HIS A 101 3.13 13.48 -25.13
C HIS A 101 4.43 14.14 -24.62
N PHE A 102 4.51 14.39 -23.32
CA PHE A 102 5.67 15.05 -22.71
C PHE A 102 6.92 14.16 -22.75
N LEU A 103 6.83 12.89 -22.37
CA LEU A 103 7.95 11.94 -22.44
C LEU A 103 8.50 11.79 -23.85
N LYS A 104 7.62 11.66 -24.85
CA LYS A 104 8.06 11.61 -26.25
C LYS A 104 8.84 12.87 -26.60
N THR A 105 8.35 14.05 -26.25
CA THR A 105 9.02 15.31 -26.59
C THR A 105 10.36 15.47 -25.87
N ILE A 106 10.44 15.12 -24.59
CA ILE A 106 11.67 15.14 -23.77
C ILE A 106 12.76 14.25 -24.40
N PHE A 107 12.42 13.03 -24.82
CA PHE A 107 13.38 12.01 -25.25
C PHE A 107 13.50 11.78 -26.77
N SER A 108 12.76 12.54 -27.62
CA SER A 108 12.80 12.32 -29.09
C SER A 108 13.97 13.01 -29.81
N LYS A 109 14.71 13.93 -29.17
CA LYS A 109 15.79 14.67 -29.84
C LYS A 109 16.98 13.79 -30.20
N ASN A 110 17.32 12.82 -29.35
CA ASN A 110 18.43 11.91 -29.57
C ASN A 110 17.91 10.52 -29.95
N GLN A 111 18.46 9.95 -31.03
CA GLN A 111 18.03 8.64 -31.52
C GLN A 111 18.29 7.52 -30.50
N GLN A 112 19.32 7.67 -29.65
CA GLN A 112 19.64 6.76 -28.55
C GLN A 112 18.58 6.80 -27.42
N ASP A 113 17.96 7.95 -27.17
CA ASP A 113 17.00 8.15 -26.08
C ASP A 113 15.56 7.79 -26.46
N SER A 114 15.31 7.58 -27.75
CA SER A 114 13.96 7.28 -28.26
C SER A 114 13.35 5.99 -27.70
N ALA A 115 14.17 5.10 -27.10
CA ALA A 115 13.73 3.90 -26.42
C ALA A 115 13.32 4.12 -24.94
N LEU A 116 13.65 5.29 -24.35
CA LEU A 116 13.32 5.63 -22.95
C LEU A 116 11.85 5.97 -22.76
N TYR A 117 11.27 6.79 -23.65
CA TYR A 117 9.90 7.27 -23.46
C TYR A 117 8.86 6.15 -23.35
N PRO A 118 8.88 5.07 -24.17
CA PRO A 118 7.83 4.06 -24.09
C PRO A 118 8.07 3.11 -22.90
N PHE A 119 9.32 2.98 -22.44
CA PHE A 119 9.66 2.28 -21.20
C PHE A 119 9.12 3.02 -19.98
N LEU A 120 9.42 4.31 -19.86
CA LEU A 120 8.88 5.14 -18.78
C LEU A 120 7.36 5.22 -18.84
N LEU A 121 6.76 5.22 -20.03
CA LEU A 121 5.30 5.16 -20.17
C LEU A 121 4.72 3.84 -19.64
N LEU A 122 5.36 2.71 -19.90
CA LEU A 122 4.97 1.40 -19.35
C LEU A 122 5.12 1.38 -17.82
N THR A 123 6.22 1.93 -17.29
CA THR A 123 6.42 2.10 -15.85
C THR A 123 5.31 2.94 -15.23
N LEU A 124 4.97 4.09 -15.82
CA LEU A 124 3.86 4.92 -15.35
C LEU A 124 2.52 4.16 -15.40
N ALA A 125 2.27 3.38 -16.46
CA ALA A 125 1.06 2.56 -16.54
C ALA A 125 1.00 1.54 -15.39
N MET A 126 2.11 0.87 -15.07
CA MET A 126 2.16 -0.03 -13.92
C MET A 126 1.93 0.70 -12.59
N LEU A 127 2.56 1.87 -12.40
CA LEU A 127 2.44 2.66 -11.17
C LEU A 127 1.03 3.23 -10.98
N PHE A 128 0.34 3.62 -12.05
CA PHE A 128 -1.03 4.15 -11.99
C PHE A 128 -2.10 3.03 -11.88
N LEU A 129 -1.85 1.85 -12.45
CA LEU A 129 -2.89 0.83 -12.59
C LEU A 129 -2.75 -0.32 -11.59
N ILE A 130 -1.52 -0.75 -11.30
CA ILE A 130 -1.24 -2.00 -10.57
C ILE A 130 -0.69 -1.73 -9.17
N PHE A 131 0.32 -0.85 -9.06
CA PHE A 131 1.00 -0.55 -7.79
C PHE A 131 0.10 -0.13 -6.61
N PRO A 132 -1.00 0.63 -6.79
CA PRO A 132 -1.85 1.01 -5.64
C PRO A 132 -2.58 -0.18 -5.00
N VAL A 133 -2.90 -1.25 -5.75
CA VAL A 133 -3.61 -2.45 -5.27
C VAL A 133 -4.87 -2.10 -4.44
N SER A 134 -4.86 -2.27 -3.12
CA SER A 134 -5.99 -1.99 -2.21
C SER A 134 -6.23 -0.49 -1.99
N ASP A 135 -5.30 0.36 -2.41
CA ASP A 135 -5.37 1.81 -2.30
C ASP A 135 -5.77 2.46 -3.63
N PHE A 136 -6.30 1.68 -4.56
CA PHE A 136 -6.74 2.18 -5.86
C PHE A 136 -7.83 3.24 -5.70
N GLY A 137 -7.62 4.38 -6.37
CA GLY A 137 -8.49 5.55 -6.26
C GLY A 137 -8.28 6.41 -5.02
N GLN A 138 -7.39 6.05 -4.08
CA GLN A 138 -7.04 6.91 -2.94
C GLN A 138 -6.48 8.27 -3.40
N ARG A 139 -6.57 9.26 -2.52
CA ARG A 139 -6.18 10.65 -2.83
C ARG A 139 -4.70 10.79 -3.18
N GLU A 140 -3.83 10.08 -2.47
CA GLU A 140 -2.39 10.06 -2.73
C GLU A 140 -2.06 9.35 -4.05
N HIS A 141 -2.81 8.30 -4.38
CA HIS A 141 -2.71 7.65 -5.69
C HIS A 141 -3.15 8.61 -6.82
N VAL A 142 -4.29 9.29 -6.65
CA VAL A 142 -4.79 10.31 -7.57
C VAL A 142 -3.81 11.47 -7.72
N LEU A 143 -3.22 11.94 -6.60
CA LEU A 143 -2.22 12.99 -6.59
C LEU A 143 -1.05 12.62 -7.49
N PHE A 144 -0.43 11.46 -7.26
CA PHE A 144 0.70 11.00 -8.05
C PHE A 144 0.33 10.89 -9.53
N MET A 145 -0.79 10.24 -9.83
CA MET A 145 -1.28 10.00 -11.19
C MET A 145 -1.50 11.31 -11.97
N LEU A 146 -2.23 12.26 -11.38
CA LEU A 146 -2.64 13.50 -12.08
C LEU A 146 -1.58 14.60 -12.05
N SER A 147 -0.65 14.60 -11.09
CA SER A 147 0.46 15.55 -11.04
C SER A 147 1.66 15.14 -11.88
N THR A 148 1.84 13.84 -12.17
CA THR A 148 2.99 13.37 -12.97
C THR A 148 3.11 14.05 -14.35
N PRO A 149 2.03 14.18 -15.16
CA PRO A 149 2.10 14.90 -16.42
C PRO A 149 2.59 16.36 -16.28
N TYR A 150 2.27 17.01 -15.17
CA TYR A 150 2.74 18.36 -14.88
C TYR A 150 4.26 18.40 -14.68
N PHE A 151 4.83 17.50 -13.89
CA PHE A 151 6.28 17.44 -13.69
C PHE A 151 7.03 17.13 -14.99
N LEU A 152 6.47 16.28 -15.84
CA LEU A 152 7.00 16.02 -17.18
C LEU A 152 6.94 17.28 -18.07
N MET A 153 5.82 18.01 -18.05
CA MET A 153 5.69 19.28 -18.77
C MET A 153 6.70 20.33 -18.31
N ILE A 154 6.93 20.48 -17.00
CA ILE A 154 7.95 21.40 -16.47
C ILE A 154 9.34 21.01 -16.97
N THR A 155 9.66 19.71 -16.98
CA THR A 155 10.91 19.21 -17.56
C THR A 155 11.07 19.63 -19.02
N GLN A 156 10.03 19.46 -19.84
CA GLN A 156 10.03 19.90 -21.24
C GLN A 156 10.27 21.41 -21.36
N ARG A 157 9.64 22.24 -20.51
CA ARG A 157 9.87 23.70 -20.53
C ARG A 157 11.29 24.09 -20.16
N ILE A 158 11.91 23.37 -19.23
CA ILE A 158 13.31 23.64 -18.84
C ILE A 158 14.25 23.29 -20.01
N GLN A 159 13.99 22.19 -20.71
CA GLN A 159 14.86 21.71 -21.80
C GLN A 159 14.62 22.40 -23.15
N GLN A 160 13.37 22.74 -23.48
CA GLN A 160 12.98 23.08 -24.86
C GLN A 160 12.10 24.33 -24.96
N ASN A 161 11.66 24.90 -23.83
CA ASN A 161 10.80 26.09 -23.70
C ASN A 161 9.39 26.03 -24.35
N ASN A 162 9.17 25.16 -25.32
CA ASN A 162 7.95 25.12 -26.11
C ASN A 162 6.95 24.11 -25.53
N VAL A 163 5.82 24.60 -25.04
CA VAL A 163 4.63 23.80 -24.70
C VAL A 163 3.42 24.56 -25.20
N ASN A 164 2.52 23.87 -25.91
CA ASN A 164 1.27 24.45 -26.37
C ASN A 164 0.45 25.00 -25.18
N PRO A 165 0.00 26.27 -25.21
CA PRO A 165 -0.66 26.91 -24.07
C PRO A 165 -1.98 26.21 -23.66
N TYR A 166 -2.73 25.64 -24.60
CA TYR A 166 -3.95 24.90 -24.31
C TYR A 166 -3.64 23.58 -23.59
N LEU A 167 -2.64 22.85 -24.09
CA LEU A 167 -2.19 21.62 -23.45
C LEU A 167 -1.62 21.89 -22.05
N ALA A 168 -0.92 23.01 -21.89
CA ALA A 168 -0.43 23.48 -20.60
C ALA A 168 -1.58 23.80 -19.64
N GLY A 169 -2.57 24.59 -20.06
CA GLY A 169 -3.75 24.90 -19.25
C GLY A 169 -4.52 23.65 -18.82
N LEU A 170 -4.71 22.68 -19.73
CA LEU A 170 -5.33 21.38 -19.43
C LEU A 170 -4.51 20.60 -18.39
N THR A 171 -3.20 20.50 -18.59
CA THR A 171 -2.29 19.80 -17.67
C THR A 171 -2.28 20.45 -16.28
N GLY A 172 -2.29 21.79 -16.24
CA GLY A 172 -2.41 22.57 -15.00
C GLY A 172 -3.75 22.35 -14.30
N THR A 173 -4.85 22.31 -15.04
CA THR A 173 -6.18 22.03 -14.46
C THR A 173 -6.24 20.64 -13.83
N ILE A 174 -5.73 19.62 -14.55
CA ILE A 174 -5.68 18.24 -14.06
C ILE A 174 -4.78 18.12 -12.82
N ALA A 175 -3.57 18.67 -12.86
CA ALA A 175 -2.67 18.63 -11.71
C ALA A 175 -3.19 19.45 -10.53
N GLY A 176 -3.76 20.62 -10.79
CA GLY A 176 -4.41 21.47 -9.78
C GLY A 176 -5.53 20.74 -9.06
N SER A 177 -6.35 19.97 -9.77
CA SER A 177 -7.40 19.15 -9.16
C SER A 177 -6.84 18.11 -8.19
N ALA A 178 -5.61 17.64 -8.41
CA ALA A 178 -4.93 16.71 -7.52
C ALA A 178 -4.30 17.44 -6.32
N PHE A 179 -3.64 18.58 -6.53
CA PHE A 179 -2.99 19.35 -5.46
C PHE A 179 -4.01 19.90 -4.44
N ILE A 180 -5.20 20.29 -4.89
CA ILE A 180 -6.24 20.85 -4.02
C ILE A 180 -6.83 19.81 -3.05
N LEU A 181 -6.69 18.51 -3.34
CA LEU A 181 -7.28 17.45 -2.50
C LEU A 181 -6.85 17.57 -1.03
N LYS A 182 -5.61 18.00 -0.78
CA LYS A 182 -5.05 18.24 0.57
C LYS A 182 -4.06 19.41 0.55
N PRO A 183 -4.06 20.30 1.56
CA PRO A 183 -3.17 21.46 1.57
C PRO A 183 -1.67 21.14 1.42
N TYR A 184 -1.19 20.06 2.06
CA TYR A 184 0.22 19.65 1.97
C TYR A 184 0.61 19.05 0.61
N PHE A 185 -0.34 18.74 -0.28
CA PHE A 185 -0.02 18.28 -1.64
C PHE A 185 0.57 19.38 -2.52
N PHE A 186 0.55 20.64 -2.09
CA PHE A 186 1.24 21.74 -2.77
C PHE A 186 2.77 21.70 -2.58
N ALA A 187 3.31 20.96 -1.61
CA ALA A 187 4.75 20.86 -1.37
C ALA A 187 5.58 20.49 -2.63
N PRO A 188 5.27 19.41 -3.38
CA PRO A 188 5.97 19.08 -4.63
C PRO A 188 5.82 20.16 -5.71
N LEU A 189 4.66 20.81 -5.81
CA LEU A 189 4.47 21.92 -6.75
C LEU A 189 5.41 23.08 -6.40
N LEU A 190 5.44 23.50 -5.13
CA LEU A 190 6.26 24.64 -4.68
C LEU A 190 7.76 24.41 -4.93
N LEU A 191 8.27 23.21 -4.66
CA LEU A 191 9.68 22.90 -4.89
C LEU A 191 10.04 22.88 -6.37
N VAL A 192 9.21 22.26 -7.22
CA VAL A 192 9.42 22.21 -8.67
C VAL A 192 9.29 23.59 -9.31
N GLU A 193 8.33 24.41 -8.88
CA GLU A 193 8.16 25.79 -9.34
C GLU A 193 9.33 26.67 -8.95
N SER A 194 9.77 26.58 -7.69
CA SER A 194 10.94 27.33 -7.22
C SER A 194 12.17 27.02 -8.07
N TYR A 195 12.40 25.74 -8.39
CA TYR A 195 13.47 25.35 -9.30
C TYR A 195 13.27 25.90 -10.72
N TYR A 196 12.06 25.85 -11.27
CA TYR A 196 11.77 26.42 -12.59
C TYR A 196 12.12 27.92 -12.65
N LEU A 197 11.69 28.70 -11.67
CA LEU A 197 11.96 30.14 -11.59
C LEU A 197 13.45 30.43 -11.46
N LEU A 198 14.15 29.68 -10.61
CA LEU A 198 15.61 29.78 -10.46
C LEU A 198 16.33 29.47 -11.78
N ARG A 199 15.88 28.47 -12.54
CA ARG A 199 16.44 28.12 -13.85
C ARG A 199 16.16 29.17 -14.92
N LYS A 200 15.01 29.85 -14.86
CA LYS A 200 14.67 30.94 -15.79
C LYS A 200 15.25 32.29 -15.38
N LYS A 201 15.70 32.43 -14.12
CA LYS A 201 16.18 33.69 -13.54
C LYS A 201 15.19 34.84 -13.71
N ASN A 202 13.89 34.53 -13.69
CA ASN A 202 12.82 35.49 -13.90
C ASN A 202 11.60 35.07 -13.06
N ILE A 203 11.23 35.88 -12.08
CA ILE A 203 10.08 35.62 -11.20
C ILE A 203 8.77 35.70 -11.99
N LEU A 204 8.69 36.56 -13.01
CA LEU A 204 7.52 36.67 -13.89
C LEU A 204 7.30 35.43 -14.77
N ALA A 205 8.28 34.51 -14.85
CA ALA A 205 8.11 33.23 -15.52
C ALA A 205 7.07 32.32 -14.82
N TRP A 206 6.59 32.72 -13.63
CA TRP A 206 5.46 32.06 -13.00
C TRP A 206 4.12 32.35 -13.70
N ILE A 207 4.01 33.45 -14.46
CA ILE A 207 2.80 33.82 -15.19
C ILE A 207 2.71 32.98 -16.46
N ARG A 208 2.02 31.84 -16.37
CA ARG A 208 1.84 30.91 -17.51
C ARG A 208 0.58 30.05 -17.39
N PRO A 209 0.04 29.53 -18.50
CA PRO A 209 -1.29 28.92 -18.55
C PRO A 209 -1.53 27.83 -17.50
N GLU A 210 -0.58 26.93 -17.30
CA GLU A 210 -0.73 25.83 -16.35
C GLU A 210 -0.79 26.28 -14.89
N VAL A 211 -0.03 27.32 -14.51
CA VAL A 211 -0.02 27.84 -13.14
C VAL A 211 -1.26 28.68 -12.93
N MET A 212 -1.63 29.51 -13.92
CA MET A 212 -2.87 30.29 -13.85
C MET A 212 -4.08 29.36 -13.72
N ALA A 213 -4.08 28.19 -14.39
CA ALA A 213 -5.11 27.19 -14.22
C ALA A 213 -5.14 26.61 -12.79
N ILE A 214 -3.99 26.26 -12.21
CA ILE A 214 -3.91 25.77 -10.81
C ILE A 214 -4.40 26.84 -9.83
N LEU A 215 -3.97 28.09 -10.00
CA LEU A 215 -4.37 29.21 -9.15
C LEU A 215 -5.86 29.51 -9.28
N ALA A 216 -6.38 29.60 -10.51
CA ALA A 216 -7.79 29.82 -10.77
C ALA A 216 -8.65 28.73 -10.13
N LEU A 217 -8.25 27.46 -10.24
CA LEU A 217 -8.96 26.35 -9.61
C LEU A 217 -8.90 26.43 -8.08
N SER A 218 -7.73 26.72 -7.51
CA SER A 218 -7.52 26.85 -6.06
C SER A 218 -8.34 27.99 -5.46
N LEU A 219 -8.37 29.15 -6.14
CA LEU A 219 -9.15 30.31 -5.74
C LEU A 219 -10.66 30.05 -5.88
N SER A 220 -11.08 29.43 -6.99
CA SER A 220 -12.48 29.06 -7.21
C SER A 220 -12.95 28.07 -6.15
N TYR A 221 -12.11 27.11 -5.78
CA TYR A 221 -12.41 26.17 -4.69
C TYR A 221 -12.49 26.88 -3.34
N THR A 222 -11.55 27.77 -3.03
CA THR A 222 -11.56 28.55 -1.79
C THR A 222 -12.87 29.33 -1.65
N PHE A 223 -13.30 30.00 -2.73
CA PHE A 223 -14.58 30.70 -2.78
C PHE A 223 -15.78 29.76 -2.61
N LEU A 224 -15.74 28.59 -3.26
CA LEU A 224 -16.78 27.56 -3.14
C LEU A 224 -16.94 27.05 -1.70
N ILE A 225 -15.83 26.79 -0.99
CA ILE A 225 -15.89 26.36 0.41
C ILE A 225 -16.51 27.46 1.28
N LEU A 226 -16.07 28.71 1.10
CA LEU A 226 -16.55 29.83 1.91
C LEU A 226 -18.06 30.07 1.76
N ILE A 227 -18.60 29.86 0.56
CA ILE A 227 -20.03 30.10 0.27
C ILE A 227 -20.90 28.90 0.59
N ARG A 228 -20.46 27.68 0.24
CA ARG A 228 -21.33 26.49 0.28
C ARG A 228 -21.05 25.54 1.43
N HIS A 229 -19.87 25.59 2.03
CA HIS A 229 -19.42 24.63 3.05
C HIS A 229 -18.98 25.35 4.32
N ALA A 230 -19.78 26.34 4.76
CA ALA A 230 -19.57 27.04 6.02
C ALA A 230 -19.65 26.07 7.21
N ASP A 231 -20.50 25.05 7.14
CA ASP A 231 -20.60 24.00 8.15
C ASP A 231 -19.32 23.14 8.23
N TYR A 232 -18.64 22.86 7.11
CA TYR A 232 -17.31 22.27 7.15
C TYR A 232 -16.31 23.16 7.88
N LEU A 233 -16.23 24.44 7.52
CA LEU A 233 -15.23 25.37 8.07
C LEU A 233 -15.43 25.67 9.56
N PHE A 234 -16.68 25.88 9.99
CA PHE A 234 -16.98 26.39 11.32
C PHE A 234 -17.46 25.31 12.30
N ILE A 235 -17.84 24.14 11.82
CA ILE A 235 -18.28 23.02 12.68
C ILE A 235 -17.31 21.85 12.54
N VAL A 236 -17.13 21.30 11.34
CA VAL A 236 -16.34 20.06 11.20
C VAL A 236 -14.85 20.29 11.44
N LEU A 237 -14.25 21.28 10.78
CA LEU A 237 -12.81 21.54 10.83
C LEU A 237 -12.28 21.80 12.25
N PRO A 238 -12.96 22.59 13.13
CA PRO A 238 -12.55 22.71 14.53
C PRO A 238 -12.47 21.35 15.25
N HIS A 239 -13.46 20.48 15.06
CA HIS A 239 -13.46 19.15 15.68
C HIS A 239 -12.38 18.24 15.09
N VAL A 240 -12.08 18.36 13.79
CA VAL A 240 -10.97 17.64 13.15
C VAL A 240 -9.64 18.05 13.77
N ILE A 241 -9.40 19.36 13.92
CA ILE A 241 -8.16 19.91 14.51
C ILE A 241 -8.03 19.45 15.96
N HIS A 242 -9.11 19.51 16.75
CA HIS A 242 -9.09 19.14 18.15
C HIS A 242 -8.92 17.64 18.38
N TRP A 243 -9.64 16.78 17.63
CA TRP A 243 -9.82 15.39 18.05
C TRP A 243 -9.31 14.34 17.06
N CYS A 244 -9.38 14.61 15.75
CA CYS A 244 -8.99 13.62 14.74
C CYS A 244 -7.49 13.31 14.83
N TYR A 245 -6.65 14.35 14.83
CA TYR A 245 -5.20 14.16 14.73
C TYR A 245 -4.53 13.80 16.07
N LEU A 246 -5.14 14.14 17.21
CA LEU A 246 -4.68 13.64 18.52
C LEU A 246 -4.75 12.11 18.60
N GLY A 247 -5.71 11.49 17.91
CA GLY A 247 -5.91 10.04 17.93
C GLY A 247 -4.91 9.25 17.08
N THR A 248 -4.40 9.85 16.00
CA THR A 248 -3.78 9.11 14.88
C THR A 248 -2.30 9.44 14.61
N GLN A 249 -1.75 10.51 15.20
CA GLN A 249 -0.35 10.88 14.98
C GLN A 249 0.62 9.81 15.51
N ARG A 250 1.66 9.53 14.71
CA ARG A 250 2.77 8.65 15.08
C ARG A 250 4.00 9.49 15.45
N PRO A 251 4.86 9.00 16.35
CA PRO A 251 6.12 9.67 16.62
C PRO A 251 7.03 9.76 15.39
N TRP A 252 7.78 10.85 15.25
CA TRP A 252 8.62 11.14 14.08
C TRP A 252 9.62 10.03 13.72
N TRP A 253 10.21 9.36 14.72
CA TRP A 253 11.14 8.26 14.46
C TRP A 253 10.49 7.06 13.76
N VAL A 254 9.19 6.82 13.98
CA VAL A 254 8.44 5.76 13.26
C VAL A 254 8.36 6.12 11.77
N LEU A 255 8.09 7.38 11.46
CA LEU A 255 7.99 7.87 10.09
C LEU A 255 9.34 7.87 9.37
N ILE A 256 10.41 8.27 10.07
CA ILE A 256 11.78 8.34 9.53
C ILE A 256 12.36 6.94 9.32
N ASN A 257 12.01 5.98 10.19
CA ASN A 257 12.42 4.58 10.04
C ASN A 257 11.62 3.81 8.97
N ASN A 258 10.76 4.49 8.21
CA ASN A 258 10.07 3.87 7.09
C ASN A 258 11.06 3.60 5.94
N LEU A 259 10.98 2.39 5.37
CA LEU A 259 11.85 1.88 4.31
C LEU A 259 12.00 2.86 3.12
N TRP A 260 10.90 3.48 2.68
CA TRP A 260 10.95 4.40 1.54
C TRP A 260 11.69 5.70 1.86
N VAL A 261 11.70 6.15 3.12
CA VAL A 261 12.49 7.33 3.53
C VAL A 261 13.99 7.04 3.43
N PHE A 262 14.41 5.81 3.74
CA PHE A 262 15.80 5.39 3.56
C PHE A 262 16.18 5.34 2.07
N TRP A 263 15.30 4.83 1.21
CA TRP A 263 15.51 4.80 -0.24
C TRP A 263 15.68 6.19 -0.85
N TYR A 264 14.86 7.15 -0.41
CA TYR A 264 15.02 8.54 -0.79
C TYR A 264 16.44 9.05 -0.56
N VAL A 265 17.03 8.78 0.61
CA VAL A 265 18.39 9.22 0.95
C VAL A 265 19.42 8.58 0.01
N LEU A 266 19.28 7.28 -0.29
CA LEU A 266 20.19 6.59 -1.22
C LEU A 266 20.09 7.14 -2.64
N ILE A 267 18.88 7.41 -3.13
CA ILE A 267 18.66 8.00 -4.46
C ILE A 267 19.23 9.42 -4.52
N LEU A 268 19.04 10.21 -3.45
CA LEU A 268 19.60 11.56 -3.36
C LEU A 268 21.13 11.52 -3.40
N LEU A 269 21.77 10.67 -2.58
CA LEU A 269 23.22 10.49 -2.58
C LEU A 269 23.75 10.03 -3.94
N PHE A 270 23.08 9.04 -4.56
CA PHE A 270 23.43 8.56 -5.89
C PHE A 270 23.38 9.69 -6.93
N CYS A 271 22.31 10.49 -6.91
CA CYS A 271 22.17 11.62 -7.83
C CYS A 271 23.26 12.67 -7.60
N LEU A 272 23.54 13.06 -6.35
CA LEU A 272 24.58 14.04 -6.01
C LEU A 272 25.98 13.59 -6.46
N ILE A 273 26.29 12.29 -6.34
CA ILE A 273 27.57 11.72 -6.78
C ILE A 273 27.68 11.71 -8.31
N ASN A 274 26.59 11.42 -9.01
CA ASN A 274 26.58 11.24 -10.46
C ASN A 274 26.26 12.53 -11.26
N ASP A 275 25.82 13.59 -10.59
CA ASP A 275 25.35 14.87 -11.16
C ASP A 275 26.39 15.52 -12.10
N SER A 276 27.68 15.39 -11.77
CA SER A 276 28.77 16.02 -12.52
C SER A 276 28.98 15.51 -13.96
N ARG A 277 28.31 14.42 -14.39
CA ARG A 277 28.65 13.71 -15.66
C ARG A 277 27.53 13.64 -16.70
N ASN A 278 26.29 14.04 -16.41
CA ASN A 278 25.17 13.85 -17.35
C ASN A 278 24.22 15.05 -17.49
N GLN A 279 24.76 16.17 -18.00
CA GLN A 279 24.04 17.44 -18.15
C GLN A 279 22.75 17.34 -19.00
N GLN A 280 22.66 16.36 -19.91
CA GLN A 280 21.53 16.22 -20.82
C GLN A 280 20.23 15.79 -20.11
N HIS A 281 20.32 14.82 -19.19
CA HIS A 281 19.16 14.26 -18.49
C HIS A 281 18.89 14.90 -17.13
N TRP A 282 19.82 15.72 -16.62
CA TRP A 282 19.70 16.39 -15.33
C TRP A 282 18.37 17.14 -15.12
N PRO A 283 17.82 17.93 -16.08
CA PRO A 283 16.55 18.61 -15.86
C PRO A 283 15.39 17.68 -15.51
N PHE A 284 15.35 16.49 -16.12
CA PHE A 284 14.35 15.47 -15.81
C PHE A 284 14.55 14.94 -14.39
N THR A 285 15.77 14.49 -14.08
CA THR A 285 16.11 13.93 -12.77
C THR A 285 15.88 14.94 -11.65
N ALA A 286 16.29 16.19 -11.83
CA ALA A 286 16.12 17.27 -10.85
C ALA A 286 14.64 17.55 -10.56
N VAL A 287 13.80 17.66 -11.59
CA VAL A 287 12.35 17.89 -11.39
C VAL A 287 11.71 16.70 -10.67
N MET A 288 12.05 15.46 -11.03
CA MET A 288 11.52 14.28 -10.35
C MET A 288 12.00 14.17 -8.90
N LEU A 289 13.28 14.49 -8.60
CA LEU A 289 13.81 14.53 -7.24
C LEU A 289 13.15 15.60 -6.38
N LEU A 290 12.85 16.77 -6.93
CA LEU A 290 12.14 17.84 -6.22
C LEU A 290 10.68 17.47 -5.96
N ALA A 291 10.02 16.84 -6.93
CA ALA A 291 8.69 16.28 -6.73
C ALA A 291 8.69 15.18 -5.65
N LEU A 292 9.66 14.27 -5.69
CA LEU A 292 9.88 13.24 -4.66
C LEU A 292 10.09 13.87 -3.27
N SER A 293 10.96 14.87 -3.18
CA SER A 293 11.23 15.60 -1.93
C SER A 293 9.96 16.25 -1.39
N GLY A 294 9.15 16.86 -2.26
CA GLY A 294 7.89 17.47 -1.88
C GLY A 294 6.84 16.45 -1.42
N PHE A 295 6.78 15.28 -2.06
CA PHE A 295 5.93 14.18 -1.57
C PHE A 295 6.39 13.66 -0.21
N LEU A 296 7.70 13.57 0.02
CA LEU A 296 8.26 13.19 1.32
C LEU A 296 7.92 14.24 2.40
N CYS A 297 8.05 15.53 2.10
CA CYS A 297 7.61 16.60 2.99
C CYS A 297 6.12 16.48 3.31
N ALA A 298 5.28 16.19 2.31
CA ALA A 298 3.86 15.98 2.51
C ALA A 298 3.57 14.77 3.41
N TYR A 299 4.28 13.65 3.24
CA TYR A 299 4.16 12.46 4.10
C TYR A 299 4.56 12.77 5.55
N LEU A 300 5.72 13.39 5.75
CA LEU A 300 6.25 13.72 7.06
C LEU A 300 5.35 14.71 7.82
N TYR A 301 4.84 15.73 7.13
CA TYR A 301 3.92 16.71 7.73
C TYR A 301 2.61 16.09 8.21
N GLN A 302 2.12 15.04 7.52
CA GLN A 302 0.87 14.37 7.89
C GLN A 302 0.97 13.59 9.20
N GLY A 303 2.17 13.08 9.54
CA GLY A 303 2.39 12.40 10.82
C GLY A 303 1.80 11.00 10.94
N VAL A 304 1.45 10.32 9.84
CA VAL A 304 0.73 9.02 9.86
C VAL A 304 1.39 7.99 8.94
N ASP A 305 1.66 6.80 9.49
CA ASP A 305 2.37 5.68 8.83
C ASP A 305 1.40 4.69 8.17
N TYR A 306 0.59 5.16 7.21
CA TYR A 306 -0.16 4.27 6.31
C TYR A 306 0.53 4.20 4.96
N PHE A 307 0.57 3.02 4.33
CA PHE A 307 1.25 2.85 3.05
C PHE A 307 0.74 3.82 1.97
N TYR A 308 -0.57 4.04 1.85
CA TYR A 308 -1.11 4.98 0.86
C TYR A 308 -0.59 6.41 1.05
N ARG A 309 -0.16 6.81 2.25
CA ARG A 309 0.43 8.14 2.54
C ARG A 309 1.82 8.28 1.93
N ILE A 310 2.61 7.21 1.95
CA ILE A 310 3.97 7.17 1.38
C ILE A 310 3.99 6.68 -0.06
N PHE A 311 2.85 6.23 -0.60
CA PHE A 311 2.71 5.77 -1.99
C PHE A 311 3.32 6.72 -3.04
N PRO A 312 3.10 8.06 -3.00
CA PRO A 312 3.69 8.96 -4.01
C PRO A 312 5.22 8.99 -3.95
N VAL A 313 5.81 8.83 -2.76
CA VAL A 313 7.26 8.72 -2.56
C VAL A 313 7.74 7.43 -3.22
N ALA A 314 7.17 6.28 -2.82
CA ALA A 314 7.52 4.97 -3.38
C ALA A 314 7.40 4.93 -4.92
N ALA A 315 6.29 5.43 -5.47
CA ALA A 315 6.06 5.44 -6.91
C ALA A 315 7.05 6.36 -7.66
N MET A 316 7.37 7.53 -7.10
CA MET A 316 8.34 8.45 -7.69
C MET A 316 9.78 7.92 -7.61
N GLU A 317 10.15 7.25 -6.51
CA GLU A 317 11.45 6.57 -6.39
C GLU A 317 11.61 5.50 -7.45
N LEU A 318 10.59 4.65 -7.64
CA LEU A 318 10.59 3.62 -8.68
C LEU A 318 10.75 4.24 -10.08
N LEU A 319 10.07 5.34 -10.37
CA LEU A 319 10.21 6.07 -11.63
C LEU A 319 11.64 6.63 -11.82
N ILE A 320 12.22 7.23 -10.78
CA ILE A 320 13.58 7.80 -10.81
C ILE A 320 14.62 6.70 -10.98
N VAL A 321 14.57 5.62 -10.19
CA VAL A 321 15.52 4.50 -10.29
C VAL A 321 15.45 3.86 -11.68
N THR A 322 14.23 3.65 -12.18
CA THR A 322 14.00 3.15 -13.55
C THR A 322 14.64 4.07 -14.60
N THR A 323 14.48 5.38 -14.43
CA THR A 323 15.07 6.38 -15.35
C THR A 323 16.60 6.38 -15.26
N LEU A 324 17.16 6.55 -14.05
CA LEU A 324 18.59 6.65 -13.82
C LEU A 324 19.32 5.44 -14.39
N PHE A 325 18.81 4.24 -14.14
CA PHE A 325 19.40 3.05 -14.68
C PHE A 325 19.29 2.98 -16.21
N SER A 326 18.12 3.30 -16.76
CA SER A 326 17.94 3.27 -18.21
C SER A 326 18.89 4.24 -18.91
N VAL A 327 19.08 5.42 -18.32
CA VAL A 327 20.07 6.40 -18.78
C VAL A 327 21.49 5.83 -18.65
N LEU A 328 21.88 5.25 -17.51
CA LEU A 328 23.22 4.67 -17.33
C LEU A 328 23.55 3.62 -18.40
N VAL A 329 22.60 2.75 -18.73
CA VAL A 329 22.77 1.71 -19.77
C VAL A 329 22.91 2.31 -21.17
N ILE A 330 22.17 3.38 -21.47
CA ILE A 330 22.19 4.02 -22.78
C ILE A 330 23.43 4.92 -22.97
N THR A 331 23.87 5.64 -21.93
CA THR A 331 24.86 6.73 -22.07
C THR A 331 26.30 6.37 -21.74
N HIS A 332 26.59 5.39 -20.87
CA HIS A 332 27.97 5.18 -20.42
C HIS A 332 28.84 4.36 -21.40
N LYS A 333 30.07 4.85 -21.64
CA LYS A 333 31.17 4.00 -22.11
C LYS A 333 31.35 2.86 -21.11
N LYS A 334 31.29 1.63 -21.61
CA LYS A 334 31.28 0.38 -20.86
C LYS A 334 32.59 0.14 -20.12
N THR A 335 32.79 0.80 -18.98
CA THR A 335 33.94 0.59 -18.11
C THR A 335 33.56 -0.31 -16.95
N TRP A 336 34.51 -1.11 -16.46
CA TRP A 336 34.30 -2.01 -15.32
C TRP A 336 33.87 -1.26 -14.05
N LYS A 337 34.25 0.03 -13.90
CA LYS A 337 33.84 0.89 -12.78
C LYS A 337 32.35 1.23 -12.82
N SER A 338 31.79 1.48 -14.01
CA SER A 338 30.35 1.70 -14.19
C SER A 338 29.55 0.44 -13.86
N TYR A 339 30.03 -0.73 -14.30
CA TYR A 339 29.42 -2.00 -13.92
C TYR A 339 29.51 -2.27 -12.43
N LEU A 340 30.64 -1.97 -11.79
CA LEU A 340 30.81 -2.13 -10.36
C LEU A 340 29.88 -1.20 -9.56
N ALA A 341 29.76 0.07 -9.96
CA ALA A 341 28.84 1.02 -9.31
C ALA A 341 27.37 0.60 -9.45
N ILE A 342 26.97 0.14 -10.64
CA ILE A 342 25.63 -0.41 -10.90
C ILE A 342 25.41 -1.66 -10.06
N SER A 343 26.36 -2.59 -10.03
CA SER A 343 26.27 -3.82 -9.23
C SER A 343 26.23 -3.55 -7.74
N ILE A 344 26.99 -2.57 -7.22
CA ILE A 344 26.94 -2.17 -5.81
C ILE A 344 25.60 -1.53 -5.49
N PHE A 345 25.13 -0.59 -6.31
CA PHE A 345 23.80 0.00 -6.14
C PHE A 345 22.71 -1.08 -6.16
N LEU A 346 22.80 -2.04 -7.07
CA LEU A 346 21.87 -3.16 -7.16
C LEU A 346 21.94 -4.10 -5.98
N VAL A 347 23.14 -4.46 -5.54
CA VAL A 347 23.33 -5.30 -4.36
C VAL A 347 22.76 -4.59 -3.15
N LEU A 348 23.05 -3.29 -2.93
CA LEU A 348 22.45 -2.52 -1.84
C LEU A 348 20.93 -2.40 -2.00
N PHE A 349 20.43 -2.22 -3.22
CA PHE A 349 19.00 -2.17 -3.54
C PHE A 349 18.29 -3.47 -3.11
N PHE A 350 18.81 -4.61 -3.54
CA PHE A 350 18.23 -5.93 -3.29
C PHE A 350 18.49 -6.47 -1.88
N THR A 351 19.70 -6.32 -1.37
CA THR A 351 20.07 -6.75 -0.01
C THR A 351 19.37 -5.96 1.08
N PHE A 352 18.66 -4.87 0.78
CA PHE A 352 17.85 -4.16 1.77
C PHE A 352 16.35 -4.43 1.60
N PHE A 353 15.87 -4.58 0.36
CA PHE A 353 14.46 -4.88 0.09
C PHE A 353 14.06 -6.32 0.46
N GLU A 354 14.96 -7.29 0.27
CA GLU A 354 14.72 -8.68 0.73
C GLU A 354 14.98 -8.85 2.24
N PHE A 355 15.74 -7.95 2.87
CA PHE A 355 16.30 -8.14 4.21
C PHE A 355 15.79 -7.12 5.22
N TYR A 356 14.48 -7.11 5.43
CA TYR A 356 13.94 -6.55 6.67
C TYR A 356 14.51 -7.35 7.87
N PRO A 357 15.16 -6.73 8.87
CA PRO A 357 15.93 -7.44 9.89
C PRO A 357 15.13 -8.46 10.71
N ALA A 358 13.80 -8.28 10.84
CA ALA A 358 12.92 -9.20 11.57
C ALA A 358 12.56 -10.49 10.78
N VAL A 359 12.97 -10.60 9.52
CA VAL A 359 12.55 -11.65 8.58
C VAL A 359 13.71 -12.55 8.14
N LEU A 360 14.96 -12.08 8.28
CA LEU A 360 16.19 -12.78 7.88
C LEU A 360 16.22 -14.23 8.40
N GLY A 361 16.08 -14.45 9.71
CA GLY A 361 16.10 -15.81 10.24
C GLY A 361 14.86 -16.64 9.82
N TYR A 362 13.69 -16.00 9.69
CA TYR A 362 12.40 -16.68 9.48
C TYR A 362 12.29 -17.21 8.07
N GLN A 363 12.67 -16.37 7.10
CA GLN A 363 12.69 -16.79 5.71
C GLN A 363 13.87 -17.69 5.38
N LEU A 364 15.04 -17.54 6.03
CA LEU A 364 16.15 -18.48 5.81
C LEU A 364 15.87 -19.89 6.36
N ILE A 365 15.16 -20.00 7.50
CA ILE A 365 14.86 -21.29 8.13
C ILE A 365 13.60 -21.96 7.55
N LEU A 366 12.56 -21.20 7.18
CA LEU A 366 11.28 -21.76 6.70
C LEU A 366 11.03 -21.59 5.20
N HIS A 367 11.74 -20.67 4.54
CA HIS A 367 11.58 -20.34 3.12
C HIS A 367 12.94 -20.26 2.38
N PRO A 368 13.80 -21.30 2.46
CA PRO A 368 15.15 -21.31 1.89
C PRO A 368 15.17 -21.01 0.38
N HIS A 369 14.05 -21.25 -0.31
CA HIS A 369 13.85 -20.94 -1.72
C HIS A 369 14.10 -19.47 -2.09
N LYS A 370 13.91 -18.50 -1.18
CA LYS A 370 14.16 -17.07 -1.45
C LYS A 370 15.65 -16.76 -1.58
N LEU A 371 16.47 -17.28 -0.67
CA LEU A 371 17.93 -17.23 -0.79
C LEU A 371 18.40 -17.92 -2.08
N PHE A 372 17.79 -19.05 -2.43
CA PHE A 372 18.10 -19.75 -3.68
C PHE A 372 17.74 -18.92 -4.92
N ILE A 373 16.66 -18.14 -4.92
CA ILE A 373 16.31 -17.23 -6.03
C ILE A 373 17.36 -16.12 -6.16
N THR A 374 17.75 -15.48 -5.07
CA THR A 374 18.75 -14.39 -5.08
C THR A 374 20.12 -14.90 -5.51
N VAL A 375 20.56 -16.04 -4.94
CA VAL A 375 21.80 -16.71 -5.33
C VAL A 375 21.72 -17.19 -6.78
N PHE A 376 20.59 -17.73 -7.24
CA PHE A 376 20.39 -18.14 -8.63
C PHE A 376 20.46 -16.95 -9.59
N CYS A 377 19.77 -15.85 -9.32
CA CYS A 377 19.85 -14.63 -10.14
C CYS A 377 21.28 -14.08 -10.22
N ILE A 378 22.01 -14.06 -9.09
CA ILE A 378 23.42 -13.68 -9.04
C ILE A 378 24.27 -14.68 -9.85
N PHE A 379 24.04 -15.97 -9.70
CA PHE A 379 24.83 -17.04 -10.33
C PHE A 379 24.57 -17.16 -11.83
N THR A 380 23.32 -17.05 -12.30
CA THR A 380 22.96 -17.00 -13.72
C THR A 380 23.51 -15.73 -14.38
N SER A 381 23.49 -14.60 -13.67
CA SER A 381 24.10 -13.35 -14.13
C SER A 381 25.63 -13.48 -14.23
N LEU A 382 26.28 -14.10 -13.24
CA LEU A 382 27.71 -14.37 -13.25
C LEU A 382 28.12 -15.37 -14.33
N LEU A 383 27.37 -16.46 -14.53
CA LEU A 383 27.62 -17.46 -15.57
C LEU A 383 27.44 -16.88 -16.98
N TYR A 384 26.43 -16.03 -17.19
CA TYR A 384 26.28 -15.31 -18.45
C TYR A 384 27.44 -14.32 -18.68
N LEU A 385 27.88 -13.60 -17.65
CA LEU A 385 29.05 -12.70 -17.74
C LEU A 385 30.33 -13.47 -18.09
N ILE A 386 30.58 -14.61 -17.45
CA ILE A 386 31.70 -15.50 -17.76
C ILE A 386 31.60 -16.02 -19.20
N HIS A 387 30.41 -16.46 -19.63
CA HIS A 387 30.18 -16.93 -20.99
C HIS A 387 30.38 -15.83 -22.04
N SER A 388 29.90 -14.61 -21.77
CA SER A 388 30.07 -13.46 -22.68
C SER A 388 31.52 -13.02 -22.82
N LYS A 389 32.32 -13.17 -21.76
CA LYS A 389 33.76 -12.86 -21.75
C LYS A 389 34.57 -13.92 -22.50
N LEU A 390 34.18 -15.19 -22.41
CA LEU A 390 34.75 -16.28 -23.20
C LEU A 390 34.38 -16.16 -24.70
N TYR A 391 33.19 -15.66 -25.02
CA TYR A 391 32.73 -15.44 -26.40
C TYR A 391 33.44 -14.27 -27.11
N LEU A 392 33.84 -13.24 -26.36
CA LEU A 392 34.69 -12.14 -26.86
C LEU A 392 36.08 -12.62 -27.28
N TYR A 393 36.56 -13.75 -26.74
CA TYR A 393 37.81 -14.38 -27.15
C TYR A 393 37.66 -15.32 -28.36
N SER A 394 36.46 -15.75 -28.70
CA SER A 394 36.20 -16.66 -29.83
C SER A 394 35.63 -15.98 -31.08
N ALA A 395 35.60 -14.64 -31.11
CA ALA A 395 34.99 -13.85 -32.18
C ALA A 395 35.78 -13.79 -33.50
N GLU A 396 36.70 -14.74 -33.73
CA GLU A 396 37.29 -14.98 -35.05
C GLU A 396 36.48 -15.96 -35.92
N VAL A 397 35.39 -16.56 -35.41
CA VAL A 397 34.61 -17.53 -36.21
C VAL A 397 33.37 -16.89 -36.84
N THR A 398 33.47 -16.66 -38.14
CA THR A 398 32.46 -16.05 -39.04
C THR A 398 31.40 -17.05 -39.52
N THR A 399 30.50 -17.53 -38.65
CA THR A 399 29.22 -18.11 -39.11
C THR A 399 28.05 -17.76 -38.18
N PRO A 400 26.88 -17.35 -38.71
CA PRO A 400 25.70 -17.04 -37.92
C PRO A 400 24.99 -18.34 -37.55
N ASN A 401 25.54 -19.08 -36.58
CA ASN A 401 24.95 -20.34 -36.15
C ASN A 401 23.62 -20.09 -35.41
N LEU A 402 22.51 -20.51 -36.02
CA LEU A 402 21.15 -20.63 -35.43
C LEU A 402 21.14 -21.39 -34.09
N ILE A 403 22.20 -22.16 -33.83
CA ILE A 403 22.43 -22.98 -32.65
C ILE A 403 22.52 -22.14 -31.37
N THR A 404 22.97 -20.88 -31.44
CA THR A 404 23.20 -20.03 -30.26
C THR A 404 21.91 -19.51 -29.61
N PRO A 405 20.91 -18.95 -30.33
CA PRO A 405 19.61 -18.63 -29.75
C PRO A 405 18.87 -19.89 -29.29
N ILE A 406 19.05 -21.04 -29.97
CA ILE A 406 18.48 -22.32 -29.53
C ILE A 406 19.14 -22.80 -28.23
N LYS A 407 20.46 -22.66 -28.05
CA LYS A 407 21.15 -22.96 -26.79
C LYS A 407 20.73 -22.02 -25.67
N ALA A 408 20.58 -20.73 -25.93
CA ALA A 408 20.06 -19.77 -24.95
C ALA A 408 18.61 -20.07 -24.57
N LEU A 409 17.77 -20.45 -25.54
CA LEU A 409 16.40 -20.92 -25.31
C LEU A 409 16.40 -22.21 -24.49
N ILE A 410 17.24 -23.19 -24.81
CA ILE A 410 17.37 -24.46 -24.08
C ILE A 410 17.88 -24.22 -22.66
N PHE A 411 18.88 -23.37 -22.43
CA PHE A 411 19.41 -23.08 -21.09
C PHE A 411 18.44 -22.24 -20.25
N SER A 412 17.73 -21.28 -20.86
CA SER A 412 16.66 -20.54 -20.17
C SER A 412 15.44 -21.43 -19.91
N SER A 413 15.14 -22.39 -20.79
CA SER A 413 14.08 -23.39 -20.60
C SER A 413 14.46 -24.42 -19.55
N LEU A 414 15.70 -24.93 -19.52
CA LEU A 414 16.21 -25.84 -18.48
C LEU A 414 16.32 -25.13 -17.13
N GLY A 415 16.79 -23.88 -17.10
CA GLY A 415 16.75 -23.04 -15.91
C GLY A 415 15.32 -22.79 -15.43
N GLY A 416 14.39 -22.53 -16.35
CA GLY A 416 12.95 -22.43 -16.10
C GLY A 416 12.31 -23.73 -15.62
N CYS A 417 12.73 -24.89 -16.13
CA CYS A 417 12.24 -26.22 -15.75
C CYS A 417 12.82 -26.70 -14.41
N LEU A 418 14.08 -26.40 -14.10
CA LEU A 418 14.68 -26.65 -12.78
C LEU A 418 14.11 -25.70 -11.71
N PHE A 419 13.81 -24.46 -12.10
CA PHE A 419 13.00 -23.54 -11.31
C PHE A 419 11.57 -24.06 -11.13
N PHE A 420 10.90 -24.56 -12.17
CA PHE A 420 9.57 -25.19 -12.12
C PHE A 420 9.56 -26.39 -11.17
N TYR A 421 10.57 -27.26 -11.23
CA TYR A 421 10.70 -28.43 -10.37
C TYR A 421 10.95 -28.05 -8.90
N SER A 422 11.75 -27.01 -8.64
CA SER A 422 12.03 -26.54 -7.27
C SER A 422 10.92 -25.67 -6.67
N THR A 423 10.06 -25.05 -7.48
CA THR A 423 8.95 -24.19 -7.03
C THR A 423 7.61 -24.93 -6.95
N ALA A 424 7.34 -25.89 -7.84
CA ALA A 424 6.09 -26.67 -7.87
C ALA A 424 5.90 -27.57 -6.65
N PHE A 425 6.98 -27.90 -5.92
CA PHE A 425 6.90 -28.71 -4.69
C PHE A 425 6.55 -27.91 -3.43
N PHE A 426 6.62 -26.56 -3.46
CA PHE A 426 6.60 -25.76 -2.23
C PHE A 426 5.73 -24.48 -2.27
N MET A 427 5.16 -24.08 -3.41
CA MET A 427 4.35 -22.85 -3.52
C MET A 427 2.84 -23.11 -3.66
N ASN A 428 2.03 -22.19 -3.12
CA ASN A 428 0.62 -22.05 -3.47
C ASN A 428 0.51 -21.65 -4.95
N TRP A 429 -0.36 -22.32 -5.72
CA TRP A 429 -0.48 -22.17 -7.18
C TRP A 429 -0.76 -20.73 -7.66
N SER A 430 -1.22 -19.81 -6.80
CA SER A 430 -1.49 -18.42 -7.15
C SER A 430 -0.24 -17.54 -7.34
N ILE A 431 0.82 -17.75 -6.53
CA ILE A 431 2.11 -17.04 -6.64
C ILE A 431 2.77 -17.35 -8.00
N PHE A 432 2.59 -18.59 -8.45
CA PHE A 432 3.10 -19.10 -9.71
C PHE A 432 2.51 -18.38 -10.93
N HIS A 433 1.22 -18.05 -10.93
CA HIS A 433 0.57 -17.34 -12.04
C HIS A 433 1.01 -15.88 -12.14
N ALA A 434 1.17 -15.20 -11.00
CA ALA A 434 1.71 -13.84 -10.97
C ALA A 434 3.15 -13.80 -11.47
N PHE A 435 3.99 -14.74 -11.02
CA PHE A 435 5.37 -14.87 -11.47
C PHE A 435 5.46 -15.23 -12.97
N GLY A 436 4.62 -16.16 -13.45
CA GLY A 436 4.54 -16.54 -14.86
C GLY A 436 4.08 -15.39 -15.76
N THR A 437 3.13 -14.56 -15.31
CA THR A 437 2.66 -13.39 -16.05
C THR A 437 3.74 -12.32 -16.13
N VAL A 438 4.47 -12.09 -15.03
CA VAL A 438 5.60 -11.15 -14.99
C VAL A 438 6.73 -11.64 -15.90
N LEU A 439 7.08 -12.93 -15.87
CA LEU A 439 8.05 -13.54 -16.78
C LEU A 439 7.61 -13.46 -18.25
N LEU A 440 6.32 -13.60 -18.55
CA LEU A 440 5.78 -13.48 -19.90
C LEU A 440 5.86 -12.03 -20.39
N MET A 441 5.47 -11.06 -19.57
CA MET A 441 5.60 -9.63 -19.86
C MET A 441 7.06 -9.24 -20.05
N ILE A 442 7.95 -9.77 -19.21
CA ILE A 442 9.39 -9.64 -19.30
C ILE A 442 9.95 -10.25 -20.60
N GLY A 443 9.53 -11.45 -20.98
CA GLY A 443 9.98 -12.12 -22.21
C GLY A 443 9.55 -11.35 -23.45
N ILE A 444 8.30 -10.89 -23.45
CA ILE A 444 7.73 -10.02 -24.48
C ILE A 444 8.49 -8.68 -24.56
N PHE A 445 8.83 -8.10 -23.42
CA PHE A 445 9.62 -6.87 -23.27
C PHE A 445 11.07 -7.02 -23.77
N SER A 446 11.73 -8.14 -23.44
CA SER A 446 13.08 -8.51 -23.88
C SER A 446 13.16 -8.55 -25.41
N LEU A 447 12.13 -9.12 -26.03
CA LEU A 447 12.01 -9.24 -27.48
C LEU A 447 11.82 -7.86 -28.15
N SER A 448 11.07 -6.94 -27.52
CA SER A 448 10.83 -5.60 -28.08
C SER A 448 12.08 -4.71 -28.04
N LEU A 449 12.90 -4.79 -27.00
CA LEU A 449 14.04 -3.88 -26.82
C LEU A 449 15.31 -4.28 -27.59
N SER A 450 15.39 -5.55 -28.02
CA SER A 450 16.53 -6.15 -28.71
C SER A 450 16.92 -5.50 -30.03
N HIS A 451 16.00 -4.79 -30.69
CA HIS A 451 16.21 -4.21 -32.00
C HIS A 451 16.65 -2.73 -31.98
N THR A 452 16.54 -2.04 -30.84
CA THR A 452 16.89 -0.61 -30.69
C THR A 452 18.28 -0.37 -30.12
N LEU A 453 18.86 -1.37 -29.44
CA LEU A 453 20.18 -1.27 -28.84
C LEU A 453 21.23 -1.87 -29.78
N LYS A 454 22.30 -1.12 -30.07
CA LYS A 454 23.37 -1.55 -30.99
C LYS A 454 24.11 -2.81 -30.50
N ASN A 455 24.03 -3.14 -29.21
CA ASN A 455 24.73 -4.26 -28.59
C ASN A 455 23.75 -5.16 -27.83
N ARG A 456 23.75 -6.46 -28.13
CA ARG A 456 22.91 -7.49 -27.49
C ARG A 456 23.14 -7.59 -25.97
N VAL A 457 24.32 -7.21 -25.50
CA VAL A 457 24.67 -7.15 -24.06
C VAL A 457 23.90 -6.05 -23.35
N ASP A 458 23.69 -4.87 -23.97
CA ASP A 458 22.93 -3.78 -23.35
C ASP A 458 21.45 -4.12 -23.27
N THR A 459 20.94 -4.83 -24.29
CA THR A 459 19.58 -5.37 -24.25
C THR A 459 19.45 -6.32 -23.08
N PHE A 460 20.37 -7.28 -22.93
CA PHE A 460 20.34 -8.22 -21.82
C PHE A 460 20.43 -7.52 -20.46
N ILE A 461 21.33 -6.55 -20.28
CA ILE A 461 21.45 -5.81 -19.01
C ILE A 461 20.19 -5.00 -18.71
N LEU A 462 19.70 -4.21 -19.67
CA LEU A 462 18.49 -3.40 -19.49
C LEU A 462 17.28 -4.28 -19.19
N THR A 463 17.19 -5.40 -19.89
CA THR A 463 16.14 -6.37 -19.71
C THR A 463 16.24 -7.01 -18.34
N SER A 464 17.36 -7.66 -17.98
CA SER A 464 17.58 -8.31 -16.69
C SER A 464 17.36 -7.38 -15.51
N PHE A 465 17.74 -6.11 -15.64
CA PHE A 465 17.43 -5.12 -14.62
C PHE A 465 15.96 -4.74 -14.56
N GLY A 466 15.33 -4.51 -15.72
CA GLY A 466 13.88 -4.34 -15.81
C GLY A 466 13.17 -5.52 -15.16
N MET A 467 13.62 -6.75 -15.42
CA MET A 467 13.13 -7.96 -14.75
C MET A 467 13.24 -7.82 -13.25
N LEU A 468 14.41 -7.48 -12.73
CA LEU A 468 14.63 -7.42 -11.29
C LEU A 468 13.83 -6.31 -10.59
N ILE A 469 13.73 -5.11 -11.19
CA ILE A 469 12.90 -4.02 -10.66
C ILE A 469 11.43 -4.42 -10.64
N PHE A 470 10.92 -4.95 -11.76
CA PHE A 470 9.51 -5.28 -11.88
C PHE A 470 9.15 -6.56 -11.13
N LEU A 471 10.06 -7.51 -10.94
CA LEU A 471 9.85 -8.73 -10.14
C LEU A 471 9.65 -8.39 -8.67
N LEU A 472 10.46 -7.50 -8.12
CA LEU A 472 10.34 -7.07 -6.73
C LEU A 472 9.03 -6.33 -6.47
N GLN A 473 8.71 -5.39 -7.36
CA GLN A 473 7.43 -4.69 -7.32
C GLN A 473 6.26 -5.65 -7.51
N ALA A 474 6.37 -6.62 -8.42
CA ALA A 474 5.33 -7.62 -8.62
C ALA A 474 5.14 -8.49 -7.39
N PHE A 475 6.21 -8.85 -6.67
CA PHE A 475 6.11 -9.59 -5.41
C PHE A 475 5.38 -8.77 -4.34
N GLU A 476 5.75 -7.49 -4.17
CA GLU A 476 5.09 -6.58 -3.21
C GLU A 476 3.61 -6.35 -3.57
N VAL A 477 3.33 -6.05 -4.83
CA VAL A 477 1.98 -5.90 -5.39
C VAL A 477 1.17 -7.17 -5.17
N TYR A 478 1.74 -8.34 -5.49
CA TYR A 478 1.06 -9.62 -5.33
C TYR A 478 0.75 -9.91 -3.86
N THR A 479 1.71 -9.67 -2.97
CA THR A 479 1.52 -9.87 -1.52
C THR A 479 0.40 -8.97 -1.00
N ARG A 480 0.40 -7.69 -1.38
CA ARG A 480 -0.67 -6.75 -1.03
C ARG A 480 -2.01 -7.16 -1.65
N TYR A 481 -2.01 -7.71 -2.86
CA TYR A 481 -3.21 -8.17 -3.55
C TYR A 481 -3.83 -9.40 -2.89
N GLU A 482 -3.03 -10.43 -2.61
CA GLU A 482 -3.50 -11.61 -1.87
C GLU A 482 -4.00 -11.22 -0.49
N ASN A 483 -3.27 -10.36 0.23
CA ASN A 483 -3.74 -9.85 1.52
C ASN A 483 -5.10 -9.14 1.40
N ALA A 484 -5.31 -8.34 0.35
CA ALA A 484 -6.59 -7.66 0.10
C ALA A 484 -7.71 -8.62 -0.31
N ARG A 485 -7.39 -9.68 -1.07
CA ARG A 485 -8.34 -10.74 -1.43
C ARG A 485 -8.74 -11.56 -0.20
N ASP A 486 -7.76 -12.05 0.55
CA ASP A 486 -7.97 -12.82 1.78
C ASP A 486 -8.75 -11.98 2.81
N TYR A 487 -8.48 -10.67 2.89
CA TYR A 487 -9.24 -9.75 3.71
C TYR A 487 -10.73 -9.73 3.31
N LYS A 488 -11.05 -9.63 2.01
CA LYS A 488 -12.42 -9.74 1.51
C LYS A 488 -13.04 -11.10 1.84
N ASP A 489 -12.30 -12.18 1.62
CA ASP A 489 -12.77 -13.56 1.83
C ASP A 489 -13.16 -13.80 3.29
N ASN A 490 -12.37 -13.27 4.24
CA ASN A 490 -12.69 -13.32 5.67
C ASN A 490 -13.96 -12.50 6.04
N TYR A 491 -14.30 -11.47 5.26
CA TYR A 491 -15.55 -10.71 5.42
C TYR A 491 -16.75 -11.29 4.67
N GLN A 492 -16.58 -12.32 3.82
CA GLN A 492 -17.70 -12.92 3.06
C GLN A 492 -18.88 -13.39 3.92
N PRO A 493 -18.69 -14.00 5.11
CA PRO A 493 -19.82 -14.33 5.98
C PRO A 493 -20.60 -13.09 6.41
N PHE A 494 -19.92 -11.99 6.72
CA PHE A 494 -20.55 -10.71 7.07
C PHE A 494 -21.28 -10.11 5.86
N ILE A 495 -20.64 -10.05 4.69
CA ILE A 495 -21.26 -9.53 3.47
C ILE A 495 -22.54 -10.31 3.13
N ARG A 496 -22.53 -11.64 3.27
CA ARG A 496 -23.73 -12.50 3.10
C ARG A 496 -24.80 -12.23 4.16
N PHE A 497 -24.41 -12.00 5.40
CA PHE A 497 -25.35 -11.59 6.45
C PHE A 497 -26.04 -10.26 6.10
N LEU A 498 -25.27 -9.25 5.69
CA LEU A 498 -25.83 -7.95 5.26
C LEU A 498 -26.77 -8.11 4.07
N ALA A 499 -26.36 -8.86 3.04
CA ALA A 499 -27.19 -9.11 1.86
C ALA A 499 -28.50 -9.84 2.18
N THR A 500 -28.57 -10.64 3.26
CA THR A 500 -29.77 -11.40 3.62
C THR A 500 -30.65 -10.68 4.65
N GLN A 501 -30.06 -9.99 5.62
CA GLN A 501 -30.77 -9.40 6.76
C GLN A 501 -30.99 -7.89 6.64
N ALA A 502 -30.19 -7.20 5.82
CA ALA A 502 -30.18 -5.73 5.73
C ALA A 502 -30.64 -5.18 4.37
N THR A 503 -31.05 -6.04 3.44
CA THR A 503 -31.55 -5.61 2.13
C THR A 503 -32.76 -4.68 2.30
N HIS A 504 -32.72 -3.49 1.70
CA HIS A 504 -33.73 -2.41 1.84
C HIS A 504 -33.96 -1.88 3.26
N HIS A 505 -33.05 -2.21 4.18
CA HIS A 505 -33.12 -1.79 5.56
C HIS A 505 -31.90 -0.92 5.89
N SER A 506 -32.11 0.07 6.76
CA SER A 506 -31.02 0.93 7.18
C SER A 506 -30.21 0.28 8.32
N VAL A 507 -28.89 0.41 8.24
CA VAL A 507 -27.94 -0.16 9.20
C VAL A 507 -27.16 0.93 9.92
N TYR A 508 -26.78 0.67 11.17
CA TYR A 508 -25.97 1.59 11.98
C TYR A 508 -24.83 0.83 12.68
N PHE A 509 -23.61 1.34 12.61
CA PHE A 509 -22.42 0.70 13.20
C PHE A 509 -21.85 1.56 14.33
N PHE A 510 -21.75 1.00 15.53
CA PHE A 510 -21.00 1.56 16.65
C PHE A 510 -19.57 1.04 16.59
N THR A 511 -18.73 1.73 15.83
CA THR A 511 -17.32 1.36 15.66
C THR A 511 -16.50 2.56 15.21
N THR A 512 -15.20 2.50 15.49
CA THR A 512 -14.18 3.40 14.96
C THR A 512 -13.53 2.85 13.70
N GLU A 513 -13.81 1.59 13.34
CA GLU A 513 -13.31 0.99 12.10
C GLU A 513 -14.03 1.57 10.88
N LEU A 514 -13.26 1.92 9.84
CA LEU A 514 -13.78 2.56 8.62
C LEU A 514 -14.34 1.57 7.60
N ILE A 515 -14.20 0.26 7.84
CA ILE A 515 -14.50 -0.78 6.83
C ILE A 515 -16.01 -0.91 6.50
N ASN A 516 -16.89 -0.43 7.37
CA ASN A 516 -18.34 -0.67 7.28
C ASN A 516 -18.93 -0.26 5.93
N THR A 517 -18.52 0.90 5.41
CA THR A 517 -19.03 1.41 4.13
C THR A 517 -18.60 0.51 2.97
N SER A 518 -17.36 0.00 3.00
CA SER A 518 -16.90 -0.98 2.01
C SER A 518 -17.70 -2.27 2.06
N LEU A 519 -18.09 -2.73 3.25
CA LEU A 519 -18.93 -3.94 3.42
C LEU A 519 -20.33 -3.73 2.84
N VAL A 520 -20.95 -2.59 3.15
CA VAL A 520 -22.26 -2.20 2.61
C VAL A 520 -22.19 -2.14 1.08
N MET A 521 -21.20 -1.46 0.50
CA MET A 521 -21.04 -1.35 -0.95
C MET A 521 -20.70 -2.66 -1.67
N ALA A 522 -20.15 -3.64 -0.94
CA ALA A 522 -19.85 -4.95 -1.50
C ALA A 522 -21.10 -5.82 -1.70
N THR A 523 -22.22 -5.45 -1.09
CA THR A 523 -23.50 -6.13 -1.32
C THR A 523 -24.11 -5.72 -2.67
N GLN A 524 -24.80 -6.65 -3.33
CA GLN A 524 -25.44 -6.38 -4.62
C GLN A 524 -26.71 -5.54 -4.48
N ASN A 525 -27.37 -5.62 -3.32
CA ASN A 525 -28.58 -4.89 -3.01
C ASN A 525 -28.25 -3.58 -2.30
N PRO A 526 -29.01 -2.49 -2.54
CA PRO A 526 -28.80 -1.24 -1.83
C PRO A 526 -29.12 -1.43 -0.33
N ILE A 527 -28.15 -1.06 0.50
CA ILE A 527 -28.27 -0.96 1.95
C ILE A 527 -28.00 0.49 2.33
N ASP A 528 -28.91 1.10 3.08
CA ASP A 528 -28.76 2.47 3.53
C ASP A 528 -27.95 2.52 4.83
N SER A 529 -26.87 3.30 4.85
CA SER A 529 -26.16 3.59 6.10
C SER A 529 -26.86 4.74 6.81
N ALA A 530 -27.47 4.44 7.97
CA ALA A 530 -28.16 5.43 8.80
C ALA A 530 -27.20 6.41 9.49
N SER A 531 -25.94 6.02 9.65
CA SER A 531 -24.91 6.88 10.25
C SER A 531 -24.50 8.01 9.31
N ARG A 532 -24.35 9.21 9.85
CA ARG A 532 -23.64 10.30 9.16
C ARG A 532 -22.11 10.17 9.24
N PHE A 533 -21.57 9.26 10.06
CA PHE A 533 -20.12 9.04 10.21
C PHE A 533 -19.63 7.83 9.40
N SER A 534 -18.41 7.92 8.86
CA SER A 534 -17.64 6.80 8.29
C SER A 534 -17.28 5.74 9.33
N GLY A 535 -17.03 6.25 10.54
CA GLY A 535 -16.68 5.58 11.78
C GLY A 535 -16.51 6.70 12.82
N PHE A 536 -16.47 6.36 14.10
CA PHE A 536 -16.42 7.35 15.18
C PHE A 536 -15.03 7.99 15.36
N TRP A 537 -14.44 8.56 14.31
CA TRP A 537 -13.07 9.10 14.31
C TRP A 537 -12.82 10.20 15.34
N LEU A 538 -13.87 10.88 15.82
CA LEU A 538 -13.82 11.85 16.94
C LEU A 538 -13.55 11.17 18.30
N LEU A 539 -14.14 9.99 18.50
CA LEU A 539 -14.25 9.34 19.79
C LEU A 539 -12.89 8.95 20.39
N PRO A 540 -11.91 8.40 19.64
CA PRO A 540 -10.58 8.14 20.16
C PRO A 540 -9.93 9.35 20.80
N GLY A 541 -10.00 10.53 20.15
CA GLY A 541 -9.45 11.77 20.69
C GLY A 541 -10.14 12.20 21.99
N LEU A 542 -11.48 12.19 21.99
CA LEU A 542 -12.30 12.55 23.15
C LEU A 542 -12.03 11.64 24.36
N ILE A 543 -11.78 10.36 24.13
CA ILE A 543 -11.53 9.37 25.19
C ILE A 543 -10.07 9.39 25.65
N LYS A 544 -9.10 9.35 24.73
CA LYS A 544 -7.66 9.29 25.06
C LYS A 544 -7.22 10.45 25.94
N TYR A 545 -7.77 11.65 25.74
CA TYR A 545 -7.44 12.82 26.55
C TYR A 545 -7.62 12.55 28.05
N ARG A 546 -8.74 11.92 28.45
CA ARG A 546 -9.01 11.58 29.87
C ARG A 546 -8.02 10.58 30.44
N TYR A 547 -7.53 9.67 29.61
CA TYR A 547 -6.57 8.64 30.03
C TYR A 547 -5.16 9.20 30.21
N PHE A 548 -4.75 10.15 29.37
CA PHE A 548 -3.40 10.73 29.44
C PHE A 548 -3.25 11.82 30.50
N TYR A 549 -4.35 12.47 30.90
CA TYR A 549 -4.35 13.54 31.89
C TYR A 549 -5.29 13.24 33.07
N PRO A 550 -5.02 12.18 33.86
CA PRO A 550 -5.88 11.82 34.99
C PRO A 550 -5.90 12.94 36.03
N GLY A 551 -7.10 13.35 36.48
CA GLY A 551 -7.28 14.41 37.47
C GLY A 551 -7.46 15.82 36.88
N HIS A 552 -7.25 16.01 35.58
CA HIS A 552 -7.70 17.24 34.92
C HIS A 552 -9.23 17.25 34.85
N THR A 553 -9.85 18.32 35.36
CA THR A 553 -11.26 18.59 35.08
C THR A 553 -11.42 18.75 33.57
N LEU A 554 -12.45 18.13 33.01
CA LEU A 554 -12.78 18.32 31.60
C LEU A 554 -12.98 19.80 31.37
N ASP A 555 -12.23 20.36 30.44
CA ASP A 555 -12.50 21.71 30.00
C ASP A 555 -13.92 21.76 29.42
N GLN A 556 -14.60 22.90 29.61
CA GLN A 556 -15.96 23.14 29.13
C GLN A 556 -16.10 22.81 27.64
N GLN A 557 -15.04 23.05 26.84
CA GLN A 557 -15.04 22.72 25.42
C GLN A 557 -15.15 21.21 25.15
N GLN A 558 -14.48 20.37 25.94
CA GLN A 558 -14.51 18.92 25.75
C GLN A 558 -15.88 18.33 26.09
N ILE A 559 -16.50 18.84 27.15
CA ILE A 559 -17.86 18.48 27.53
C ILE A 559 -18.82 18.86 26.39
N LYS A 560 -18.68 20.07 25.83
CA LYS A 560 -19.47 20.53 24.68
C LYS A 560 -19.28 19.62 23.46
N ASP A 561 -18.06 19.31 23.07
CA ASP A 561 -17.76 18.49 21.89
C ASP A 561 -18.26 17.03 22.07
N MET A 562 -18.18 16.49 23.29
CA MET A 562 -18.74 15.17 23.63
C MET A 562 -20.27 15.17 23.53
N HIS A 563 -20.94 16.17 24.10
CA HIS A 563 -22.40 16.30 23.98
C HIS A 563 -22.84 16.51 22.53
N PHE A 564 -22.10 17.33 21.77
CA PHE A 564 -22.32 17.55 20.35
C PHE A 564 -22.25 16.23 19.58
N PHE A 565 -21.19 15.45 19.76
CA PHE A 565 -21.03 14.14 19.12
C PHE A 565 -22.17 13.17 19.46
N ILE A 566 -22.51 13.02 20.74
CA ILE A 566 -23.61 12.14 21.17
C ILE A 566 -24.96 12.64 20.64
N SER A 567 -25.17 13.95 20.57
CA SER A 567 -26.42 14.53 20.04
C SER A 567 -26.63 14.22 18.56
N MET A 568 -25.57 14.24 17.74
CA MET A 568 -25.66 13.86 16.33
C MET A 568 -26.04 12.39 16.15
N ILE A 569 -25.46 11.50 16.98
CA ILE A 569 -25.82 10.07 16.97
C ILE A 569 -27.30 9.89 17.37
N HIS A 570 -27.73 10.60 18.41
CA HIS A 570 -29.13 10.58 18.84
C HIS A 570 -30.08 11.06 17.74
N GLU A 571 -29.73 12.13 17.04
CA GLU A 571 -30.48 12.65 15.89
C GLU A 571 -30.55 11.62 14.75
N ASP A 572 -29.45 10.95 14.41
CA ASP A 572 -29.44 9.87 13.41
C ASP A 572 -30.43 8.75 13.77
N PHE A 573 -30.49 8.35 15.04
CA PHE A 573 -31.43 7.33 15.52
C PHE A 573 -32.89 7.79 15.42
N LEU A 574 -33.18 9.03 15.80
CA LEU A 574 -34.53 9.59 15.73
C LEU A 574 -35.04 9.73 14.30
N LEU A 575 -34.19 10.22 13.39
CA LEU A 575 -34.56 10.52 12.00
C LEU A 575 -34.49 9.28 11.10
N LYS A 576 -33.38 8.54 11.14
CA LYS A 576 -33.09 7.45 10.20
C LYS A 576 -33.58 6.10 10.69
N LYS A 577 -33.80 5.95 12.00
CA LYS A 577 -34.54 4.83 12.56
C LYS A 577 -33.96 3.49 12.04
N PRO A 578 -32.68 3.17 12.33
CA PRO A 578 -32.02 2.00 11.77
C PRO A 578 -32.76 0.70 12.11
N ASN A 579 -32.84 -0.24 11.17
CA ASN A 579 -33.42 -1.55 11.42
C ASN A 579 -32.45 -2.48 12.16
N LEU A 580 -31.16 -2.40 11.81
CA LEU A 580 -30.09 -3.19 12.42
C LEU A 580 -29.01 -2.28 12.99
N VAL A 581 -28.56 -2.62 14.20
CA VAL A 581 -27.48 -1.92 14.90
C VAL A 581 -26.37 -2.92 15.20
N PHE A 582 -25.16 -2.61 14.74
CA PHE A 582 -23.96 -3.41 14.93
C PHE A 582 -23.08 -2.75 15.98
N ILE A 583 -22.76 -3.46 17.06
CA ILE A 583 -21.90 -2.97 18.13
C ILE A 583 -20.58 -3.74 18.10
N ASP A 584 -19.47 -3.04 17.86
CA ASP A 584 -18.14 -3.64 17.87
C ASP A 584 -17.70 -4.02 19.29
N ASN A 585 -17.61 -5.32 19.53
CA ASN A 585 -17.22 -5.94 20.79
C ASN A 585 -15.77 -6.47 20.76
N ASN A 586 -14.96 -6.06 19.79
CA ASN A 586 -13.52 -6.32 19.84
C ASN A 586 -12.92 -5.63 21.06
N LYS A 587 -12.20 -6.40 21.89
CA LYS A 587 -11.50 -5.85 23.07
C LYS A 587 -10.38 -4.89 22.70
N LYS A 588 -9.81 -5.04 21.51
CA LYS A 588 -8.70 -4.22 21.01
C LYS A 588 -9.19 -3.49 19.79
N LYS A 589 -9.33 -2.19 19.95
CA LYS A 589 -9.82 -1.29 18.91
C LYS A 589 -8.62 -0.49 18.42
N PHE A 590 -8.30 -0.61 17.13
CA PHE A 590 -7.09 0.01 16.59
C PHE A 590 -7.05 1.51 16.82
N GLU A 591 -8.16 2.23 16.76
CA GLU A 591 -8.09 3.67 17.04
C GLU A 591 -7.84 4.02 18.52
N PHE A 592 -7.98 3.08 19.45
CA PHE A 592 -7.79 3.28 20.90
C PHE A 592 -6.42 2.80 21.41
N PHE A 593 -5.41 2.66 20.53
CA PHE A 593 -4.05 2.35 20.99
C PHE A 593 -3.31 3.55 21.60
N TYR A 594 -2.31 3.26 22.41
CA TYR A 594 -1.31 4.22 22.89
C TYR A 594 0.06 3.55 23.10
N TYR A 595 1.11 4.35 23.22
CA TYR A 595 2.46 3.89 23.49
C TYR A 595 2.89 4.27 24.91
N THR A 596 3.25 3.28 25.71
CA THR A 596 4.04 3.49 26.93
C THR A 596 5.54 3.52 26.62
N ARG A 597 6.36 3.94 27.59
CA ARG A 597 7.83 3.83 27.46
C ARG A 597 8.26 2.38 27.23
N ASP A 598 7.63 1.44 27.91
CA ASP A 598 7.91 0.01 27.77
C ASP A 598 7.46 -0.53 26.41
N ASP A 599 6.36 -0.01 25.85
CA ASP A 599 5.90 -0.38 24.51
C ASP A 599 6.92 0.00 23.43
N LEU A 600 7.55 1.17 23.57
CA LEU A 600 8.58 1.62 22.63
C LEU A 600 9.83 0.74 22.70
N ILE A 601 10.22 0.28 23.89
CA ILE A 601 11.37 -0.60 24.08
C ILE A 601 11.08 -2.00 23.52
N ASN A 602 9.86 -2.50 23.71
CA ASN A 602 9.48 -3.88 23.38
C ASN A 602 8.82 -4.03 22.00
N ASN A 603 8.69 -2.93 21.24
CA ASN A 603 7.96 -2.85 19.97
C ASN A 603 6.52 -3.42 20.10
N SER A 604 5.85 -3.10 21.21
CA SER A 604 4.47 -3.48 21.51
C SER A 604 3.53 -2.28 21.43
N ILE A 605 2.23 -2.54 21.55
CA ILE A 605 1.18 -1.52 21.51
C ILE A 605 0.18 -1.83 22.62
N SER A 606 -0.12 -0.84 23.45
CA SER A 606 -1.16 -0.93 24.46
C SER A 606 -2.50 -0.41 23.91
N PHE A 607 -3.61 -0.97 24.40
CA PHE A 607 -4.97 -0.60 23.97
C PHE A 607 -5.79 -0.14 25.17
N LEU A 608 -6.52 0.97 25.01
CA LEU A 608 -7.46 1.42 26.02
C LEU A 608 -8.72 0.53 26.00
N PRO A 609 -9.23 0.09 27.17
CA PRO A 609 -10.50 -0.60 27.24
C PRO A 609 -11.63 0.38 26.89
N PHE A 610 -12.50 0.01 25.95
CA PHE A 610 -13.64 0.82 25.57
C PHE A 610 -14.84 -0.04 25.19
N ASP A 611 -15.99 0.24 25.79
CA ASP A 611 -17.26 -0.44 25.53
C ASP A 611 -18.28 0.58 25.02
N TYR A 612 -18.72 0.40 23.77
CA TYR A 612 -19.65 1.31 23.12
C TYR A 612 -21.02 1.33 23.81
N LEU A 613 -21.55 0.15 24.16
CA LEU A 613 -22.91 0.05 24.70
C LEU A 613 -22.96 0.69 26.09
N HIS A 614 -21.99 0.40 26.95
CA HIS A 614 -21.86 1.04 28.27
C HIS A 614 -21.68 2.57 28.13
N TYR A 615 -20.79 3.01 27.22
CA TYR A 615 -20.53 4.43 27.02
C TYR A 615 -21.79 5.20 26.57
N PHE A 616 -22.53 4.67 25.59
CA PHE A 616 -23.69 5.37 25.03
C PHE A 616 -24.99 5.14 25.79
N SER A 617 -25.16 4.01 26.48
CA SER A 617 -26.37 3.77 27.31
C SER A 617 -26.45 4.69 28.51
N ALA A 618 -25.30 5.09 29.07
CA ALA A 618 -25.21 6.09 30.14
C ALA A 618 -25.44 7.54 29.67
N SER A 619 -25.68 7.75 28.37
CA SER A 619 -25.89 9.07 27.77
C SER A 619 -27.34 9.30 27.36
N GLN A 620 -27.63 10.49 26.83
CA GLN A 620 -28.94 10.82 26.24
C GLN A 620 -29.37 9.87 25.09
N LEU A 621 -28.46 9.04 24.55
CA LEU A 621 -28.77 8.01 23.56
C LEU A 621 -29.46 6.78 24.15
N GLY A 622 -29.33 6.54 25.46
CA GLY A 622 -29.86 5.35 26.14
C GLY A 622 -31.32 5.01 25.79
N PRO A 623 -32.26 5.97 25.89
CA PRO A 623 -33.66 5.76 25.51
C PRO A 623 -33.85 5.30 24.06
N SER A 624 -33.08 5.83 23.10
CA SER A 624 -33.19 5.45 21.69
C SER A 624 -32.73 4.01 21.41
N LEU A 625 -31.93 3.43 22.29
CA LEU A 625 -31.45 2.05 22.18
C LEU A 625 -32.43 1.03 22.80
N GLN A 626 -33.40 1.45 23.61
CA GLN A 626 -34.30 0.52 24.34
C GLN A 626 -35.23 -0.30 23.42
N GLY A 627 -35.55 0.22 22.23
CA GLY A 627 -36.38 -0.45 21.22
C GLY A 627 -35.63 -1.47 20.36
N TYR A 628 -34.38 -1.80 20.70
CA TYR A 628 -33.55 -2.74 19.96
C TYR A 628 -33.32 -4.01 20.78
N ARG A 629 -33.52 -5.17 20.17
CA ARG A 629 -33.30 -6.48 20.78
C ARG A 629 -32.15 -7.21 20.14
N TYR A 630 -31.45 -8.00 20.96
CA TYR A 630 -30.40 -8.87 20.49
C TYR A 630 -30.93 -9.79 19.39
N LEU A 631 -30.24 -9.79 18.24
CA LEU A 631 -30.54 -10.67 17.12
C LEU A 631 -29.52 -11.81 17.06
N THR A 632 -28.23 -11.46 17.01
CA THR A 632 -27.14 -12.43 16.87
C THR A 632 -25.77 -11.81 17.18
N THR A 633 -24.73 -12.64 17.18
CA THR A 633 -23.33 -12.21 17.26
C THR A 633 -22.58 -12.70 16.03
N LEU A 634 -22.01 -11.77 15.26
CA LEU A 634 -21.14 -12.04 14.13
C LEU A 634 -19.69 -12.02 14.61
N LYS A 635 -19.01 -13.16 14.52
CA LYS A 635 -17.60 -13.28 14.90
C LYS A 635 -16.82 -14.05 13.86
N GLN A 636 -15.62 -13.58 13.55
CA GLN A 636 -14.64 -14.28 12.73
C GLN A 636 -13.27 -14.15 13.39
N SER A 637 -12.44 -15.16 13.26
CA SER A 637 -11.05 -15.14 13.69
C SER A 637 -10.10 -15.44 12.55
N LEU A 638 -8.95 -14.77 12.52
CA LEU A 638 -7.83 -15.09 11.65
C LEU A 638 -6.91 -16.09 12.32
N GLU A 639 -6.43 -17.06 11.55
CA GLU A 639 -5.35 -17.94 11.97
C GLU A 639 -4.03 -17.46 11.34
N VAL A 640 -3.09 -17.02 12.16
CA VAL A 640 -1.79 -16.49 11.69
C VAL A 640 -0.68 -17.43 12.13
N ALA A 641 0.13 -17.90 11.18
CA ALA A 641 1.28 -18.75 11.48
C ALA A 641 2.26 -18.03 12.43
N ILE A 642 2.83 -18.77 13.38
CA ILE A 642 3.80 -18.20 14.32
C ILE A 642 5.14 -17.99 13.61
N ASN A 643 5.71 -16.80 13.77
CA ASN A 643 7.12 -16.58 13.48
C ASN A 643 7.92 -16.80 14.78
N PRO A 644 8.53 -17.98 14.99
CA PRO A 644 9.21 -18.30 16.25
C PRO A 644 10.42 -17.41 16.53
N LEU A 645 10.97 -16.73 15.51
CA LEU A 645 12.16 -15.89 15.66
C LEU A 645 11.85 -14.47 16.13
N ARG A 646 10.58 -14.10 16.18
CA ARG A 646 10.14 -12.90 16.89
C ARG A 646 10.12 -13.10 18.41
N TYR A 647 10.32 -14.32 18.88
CA TYR A 647 10.21 -14.67 20.29
C TYR A 647 11.50 -15.27 20.82
N GLN A 648 11.85 -14.91 22.05
CA GLN A 648 12.79 -15.70 22.84
C GLN A 648 12.07 -16.96 23.31
N LEU A 649 12.72 -18.12 23.18
CA LEU A 649 12.18 -19.36 23.72
C LEU A 649 12.56 -19.48 25.19
N HIS A 650 11.56 -19.52 26.07
CA HIS A 650 11.75 -19.81 27.48
C HIS A 650 11.23 -21.22 27.77
N LEU A 651 12.14 -22.10 28.15
CA LEU A 651 11.82 -23.47 28.52
C LEU A 651 11.58 -23.47 30.03
N ASN A 652 10.32 -23.59 30.47
CA ASN A 652 10.00 -23.74 31.89
C ASN A 652 9.60 -25.19 32.14
N TYR A 653 10.50 -25.92 32.79
CA TYR A 653 10.67 -27.36 32.57
C TYR A 653 9.50 -28.22 33.05
N LEU A 654 8.69 -27.78 34.02
CA LEU A 654 7.62 -28.61 34.61
C LEU A 654 6.46 -27.80 35.21
N THR A 655 6.51 -26.47 35.18
CA THR A 655 5.53 -25.60 35.84
C THR A 655 4.65 -24.91 34.80
N PHE A 656 3.33 -24.98 35.03
CA PHE A 656 2.35 -24.26 34.25
C PHE A 656 2.62 -22.75 34.40
N PRO A 657 2.94 -22.00 33.32
CA PRO A 657 3.22 -20.58 33.44
C PRO A 657 1.94 -19.82 33.78
N HIS A 658 1.94 -19.13 34.92
CA HIS A 658 0.80 -18.32 35.33
C HIS A 658 0.68 -17.07 34.44
N ASP A 659 -0.54 -16.52 34.32
CA ASP A 659 -0.81 -15.42 33.38
C ASP A 659 0.08 -14.18 33.62
N HIS A 660 0.42 -13.90 34.87
CA HIS A 660 1.27 -12.77 35.24
C HIS A 660 2.75 -12.98 34.90
N GLU A 661 3.20 -14.22 34.71
CA GLU A 661 4.60 -14.57 34.41
C GLU A 661 4.90 -14.47 32.91
N ILE A 662 3.88 -14.58 32.05
CA ILE A 662 4.03 -14.60 30.59
C ILE A 662 4.35 -13.19 30.09
N ARG A 663 5.57 -12.99 29.60
CA ARG A 663 6.04 -11.73 29.01
C ARG A 663 5.80 -11.67 27.50
N THR A 664 5.78 -10.45 26.96
CA THR A 664 5.75 -10.19 25.52
C THR A 664 7.05 -10.68 24.87
N ASN A 665 6.98 -11.10 23.61
CA ASN A 665 8.12 -11.62 22.83
C ASN A 665 8.82 -12.84 23.46
N ILE A 666 8.15 -13.59 24.34
CA ILE A 666 8.64 -14.87 24.87
C ILE A 666 7.61 -15.98 24.62
N ILE A 667 8.07 -17.14 24.12
CA ILE A 667 7.28 -18.37 24.05
C ILE A 667 7.70 -19.27 25.21
N TYR A 668 6.76 -19.53 26.12
CA TYR A 668 6.92 -20.43 27.25
C TYR A 668 6.47 -21.82 26.85
N LEU A 669 7.41 -22.76 26.75
CA LEU A 669 7.10 -24.16 26.47
C LEU A 669 6.96 -24.93 27.77
N TYR A 670 5.89 -25.72 27.90
CA TYR A 670 5.61 -26.54 29.07
C TYR A 670 4.87 -27.82 28.65
N ILE A 671 4.99 -28.88 29.45
CA ILE A 671 4.30 -30.15 29.21
C ILE A 671 3.09 -30.23 30.14
N GLN A 672 1.92 -30.49 29.58
CA GLN A 672 0.69 -30.71 30.35
C GLN A 672 -0.09 -31.89 29.74
N ASN A 673 -0.48 -32.86 30.57
CA ASN A 673 -1.20 -34.08 30.15
C ASN A 673 -0.50 -34.79 28.97
N ASN A 674 0.81 -35.03 29.09
CA ASN A 674 1.64 -35.67 28.05
C ASN A 674 1.56 -34.99 26.67
N THR A 675 1.32 -33.67 26.65
CA THR A 675 1.29 -32.85 25.44
C THR A 675 2.20 -31.65 25.63
N LEU A 676 3.13 -31.41 24.70
CA LEU A 676 3.89 -30.16 24.66
C LEU A 676 2.96 -29.02 24.29
N LYS A 677 2.88 -28.02 25.15
CA LYS A 677 2.12 -26.80 24.92
C LYS A 677 3.06 -25.61 24.94
N MET A 678 2.61 -24.54 24.31
CA MET A 678 3.24 -23.24 24.41
C MET A 678 2.25 -22.21 24.94
N ALA A 679 2.74 -21.31 25.77
CA ALA A 679 2.05 -20.11 26.19
C ALA A 679 2.84 -18.89 25.72
N LEU A 680 2.18 -17.94 25.09
CA LEU A 680 2.79 -16.68 24.70
C LEU A 680 1.76 -15.56 24.77
N LYS A 681 2.24 -14.33 24.96
CA LYS A 681 1.44 -13.15 24.62
C LYS A 681 1.51 -12.94 23.12
N ASP A 682 0.35 -12.93 22.47
CA ASP A 682 0.28 -12.54 21.06
C ASP A 682 0.68 -11.06 20.89
N GLY A 683 0.88 -10.60 19.65
CA GLY A 683 1.27 -9.20 19.36
C GLY A 683 0.27 -8.15 19.83
N SER A 684 -0.87 -8.59 20.36
CA SER A 684 -1.89 -7.74 20.95
C SER A 684 -1.87 -7.79 22.49
N GLY A 685 -1.14 -8.73 23.10
CA GLY A 685 -1.02 -8.92 24.55
C GLY A 685 -1.94 -9.97 25.17
N ASN A 686 -2.75 -10.70 24.38
CA ASN A 686 -3.55 -11.80 24.92
C ASN A 686 -2.67 -13.04 25.10
N ILE A 687 -2.92 -13.78 26.18
CA ILE A 687 -2.24 -15.05 26.41
C ILE A 687 -2.90 -16.13 25.54
N GLN A 688 -2.13 -16.66 24.62
CA GLN A 688 -2.50 -17.80 23.78
C GLN A 688 -1.82 -19.04 24.34
N ARG A 689 -2.60 -20.09 24.59
CA ARG A 689 -2.09 -21.40 25.01
C ARG A 689 -2.42 -22.43 23.95
N ILE A 690 -1.40 -22.93 23.26
CA ILE A 690 -1.56 -23.71 22.04
C ILE A 690 -0.79 -25.03 22.19
N PRO A 691 -1.39 -26.19 21.86
CA PRO A 691 -0.65 -27.45 21.78
C PRO A 691 0.33 -27.39 20.60
N VAL A 692 1.56 -27.85 20.80
CA VAL A 692 2.54 -28.01 19.71
C VAL A 692 2.24 -29.33 19.02
N ILE A 693 1.57 -29.26 17.87
CA ILE A 693 1.16 -30.45 17.11
C ILE A 693 2.16 -30.70 15.99
N ALA A 694 2.68 -31.93 15.89
CA ALA A 694 3.44 -32.38 14.74
C ALA A 694 2.50 -32.77 13.58
N ASN A 695 2.87 -32.39 12.36
CA ASN A 695 2.15 -32.79 11.14
C ASN A 695 1.99 -34.33 11.07
N LYS A 696 0.97 -34.83 10.36
CA LYS A 696 0.59 -36.27 10.34
C LYS A 696 1.71 -37.25 9.90
N ASN A 697 2.84 -36.77 9.39
CA ASN A 697 3.97 -37.59 8.96
C ASN A 697 4.71 -38.21 10.17
N TYR A 698 5.01 -39.51 10.06
CA TYR A 698 5.62 -40.34 11.11
C TYR A 698 6.89 -39.72 11.76
N HIS A 699 7.75 -39.10 10.95
CA HIS A 699 8.98 -38.44 11.42
C HIS A 699 8.71 -37.24 12.35
N GLY A 700 7.67 -36.45 12.09
CA GLY A 700 7.33 -35.29 12.92
C GLY A 700 6.89 -35.70 14.33
N LYS A 701 6.09 -36.77 14.43
CA LYS A 701 5.64 -37.33 15.72
C LYS A 701 6.79 -37.91 16.54
N LYS A 702 7.69 -38.66 15.89
CA LYS A 702 8.88 -39.22 16.55
C LYS A 702 9.81 -38.12 17.08
N ASN A 703 10.02 -37.06 16.31
CA ASN A 703 10.85 -35.94 16.72
C ASN A 703 10.21 -35.15 17.87
N LEU A 704 8.90 -34.87 17.82
CA LEU A 704 8.19 -34.23 18.92
C LEU A 704 8.26 -35.07 20.20
N PHE A 705 8.09 -36.39 20.10
CA PHE A 705 8.23 -37.29 21.25
C PHE A 705 9.65 -37.27 21.84
N SER A 706 10.69 -37.32 21.00
CA SER A 706 12.09 -37.19 21.43
C SER A 706 12.35 -35.86 22.15
N ILE A 707 11.85 -34.76 21.60
CA ILE A 707 11.94 -33.44 22.21
C ILE A 707 11.23 -33.42 23.56
N MET A 708 10.02 -33.99 23.66
CA MET A 708 9.27 -34.07 24.90
C MET A 708 9.97 -34.90 25.98
N GLN A 709 10.53 -36.05 25.61
CA GLN A 709 11.30 -36.91 26.52
C GLN A 709 12.53 -36.17 27.05
N ARG A 710 13.21 -35.44 26.17
CA ARG A 710 14.36 -34.62 26.56
C ARG A 710 13.95 -33.48 27.47
N LEU A 711 12.92 -32.70 27.09
CA LEU A 711 12.39 -31.61 27.92
C LEU A 711 11.88 -32.07 29.29
N SER A 712 11.48 -33.33 29.43
CA SER A 712 11.03 -33.92 30.71
C SER A 712 12.20 -34.30 31.64
N SER A 713 13.45 -34.26 31.17
CA SER A 713 14.64 -34.66 31.94
C SER A 713 15.36 -33.44 32.53
N PRO A 714 15.44 -33.29 33.87
CA PRO A 714 16.09 -32.14 34.52
C PRO A 714 17.55 -31.95 34.07
N GLY A 715 17.94 -30.72 33.76
CA GLY A 715 19.32 -30.36 33.37
C GLY A 715 19.72 -30.72 31.94
N SER A 716 18.83 -31.33 31.14
CA SER A 716 19.12 -31.63 29.75
C SER A 716 18.95 -30.40 28.84
N THR A 717 19.79 -30.29 27.81
CA THR A 717 19.67 -29.24 26.79
C THR A 717 19.32 -29.86 25.44
N LEU A 718 18.50 -29.16 24.65
CA LEU A 718 18.22 -29.57 23.27
C LEU A 718 19.47 -29.36 22.40
N SER A 719 19.81 -30.38 21.62
CA SER A 719 20.82 -30.29 20.55
C SER A 719 20.42 -29.27 19.48
N PHE A 720 21.38 -28.85 18.66
CA PHE A 720 21.12 -27.91 17.56
C PHE A 720 19.99 -28.39 16.63
N HIS A 721 20.00 -29.69 16.27
CA HIS A 721 18.98 -30.29 15.41
C HIS A 721 17.59 -30.33 16.06
N GLU A 722 17.52 -30.66 17.36
CA GLU A 722 16.26 -30.65 18.12
C GLU A 722 15.71 -29.23 18.26
N ARG A 723 16.57 -28.21 18.44
CA ARG A 723 16.15 -26.80 18.45
C ARG A 723 15.59 -26.36 17.10
N GLN A 724 16.26 -26.69 15.99
CA GLN A 724 15.75 -26.39 14.66
C GLN A 724 14.41 -27.09 14.39
N THR A 725 14.28 -28.34 14.81
CA THR A 725 13.03 -29.10 14.67
C THR A 725 11.90 -28.50 15.49
N LEU A 726 12.19 -28.10 16.73
CA LEU A 726 11.23 -27.41 17.60
C LEU A 726 10.79 -26.07 17.01
N LEU A 727 11.72 -25.26 16.47
CA LEU A 727 11.39 -24.01 15.77
C LEU A 727 10.49 -24.27 14.56
N GLY A 728 10.78 -25.32 13.78
CA GLY A 728 9.93 -25.74 12.65
C GLY A 728 8.52 -26.17 13.09
N LEU A 729 8.40 -26.89 14.21
CA LEU A 729 7.12 -27.28 14.80
C LEU A 729 6.33 -26.08 15.32
N ILE A 730 6.98 -25.13 16.00
CA ILE A 730 6.35 -23.89 16.45
C ILE A 730 5.86 -23.06 15.26
N ALA A 731 6.67 -22.97 14.19
CA ALA A 731 6.31 -22.22 13.00
C ALA A 731 5.07 -22.77 12.26
N GLN A 732 4.75 -24.05 12.43
CA GLN A 732 3.56 -24.69 11.88
C GLN A 732 2.30 -24.42 12.70
N GLN A 733 2.45 -23.94 13.93
CA GLN A 733 1.30 -23.58 14.77
C GLN A 733 0.74 -22.23 14.35
N LYS A 734 -0.55 -22.02 14.65
CA LYS A 734 -1.25 -20.79 14.32
C LYS A 734 -1.79 -20.11 15.58
N LEU A 735 -1.63 -18.80 15.63
CA LEU A 735 -2.30 -17.92 16.59
C LEU A 735 -3.69 -17.58 16.07
N ILE A 736 -4.68 -17.60 16.95
CA ILE A 736 -6.04 -17.21 16.62
C ILE A 736 -6.24 -15.77 17.09
N PHE A 737 -6.44 -14.87 16.13
CA PHE A 737 -6.73 -13.47 16.39
C PHE A 737 -8.19 -13.18 16.06
N PRO A 738 -8.93 -12.44 16.92
CA PRO A 738 -10.25 -11.95 16.52
C PRO A 738 -10.10 -11.03 15.30
N PHE A 739 -10.87 -11.30 14.25
CA PHE A 739 -10.89 -10.49 13.03
C PHE A 739 -11.96 -9.41 13.13
N TYR A 740 -13.19 -9.82 13.41
CA TYR A 740 -14.28 -8.95 13.82
C TYR A 740 -15.16 -9.65 14.86
N ASN A 741 -15.80 -8.87 15.72
CA ASN A 741 -16.77 -9.36 16.70
C ASN A 741 -17.84 -8.29 16.89
N TYR A 742 -18.99 -8.46 16.21
CA TYR A 742 -20.12 -7.54 16.29
C TYR A 742 -21.31 -8.22 16.95
N THR A 743 -21.88 -7.56 17.96
CA THR A 743 -23.22 -7.92 18.42
C THR A 743 -24.24 -7.13 17.62
N VAL A 744 -25.22 -7.83 17.06
CA VAL A 744 -26.23 -7.29 16.17
C VAL A 744 -27.55 -7.20 16.92
N TYR A 745 -28.16 -6.03 16.90
CA TYR A 745 -29.49 -5.77 17.43
C TYR A 745 -30.46 -5.42 16.31
N LYS A 746 -31.71 -5.83 16.44
CA LYS A 746 -32.80 -5.53 15.53
C LYS A 746 -33.85 -4.66 16.23
N ARG A 747 -34.36 -3.66 15.53
CA ARG A 747 -35.45 -2.82 16.04
C ARG A 747 -36.74 -3.65 16.15
N GLU A 748 -37.44 -3.52 17.28
CA GLU A 748 -38.80 -4.05 17.41
C GLU A 748 -39.73 -3.30 16.44
N SER A 749 -40.62 -4.05 15.79
CA SER A 749 -41.57 -3.55 14.79
C SER A 749 -42.67 -2.72 15.41
#